data_AF-A0A9P7ANZ7-F1
#
_entry.id   AF-A0A9P7ANZ7-F1
#
_cell.length_a   1.000
_cell.length_b   1.000
_cell.length_c   1.000
_cell.angle_alpha   90.00
_cell.angle_beta   90.00
_cell.angle_gamma   90.00
#
_symmetry.space_group_name_H-M   'P 1'
#
loop_
_entity.id
_entity.type
_entity.pdbx_description
1 polymer ?
#
loop_
_entity_poly.entity_id
_entity_poly.type
_entity_poly.pdbx_seq_one_letter_code
_entity_poly.pdbx_strand_id
1 'polypeptide(L)'
;MRPRNSVAQAPVDNGKKPRRPPKKRMRGSDVDGNQPNVELVKVGARRAKWQPKPGKLAALMNLPLDVLFEVFGHLNPLDILRLARTTKEFRRVLMHRSSMSVWKNARDNVPNMPDCPPFWTEPHYANLAFDPHCHECGAPGVRNVDWRIGRRICAKCSKTCMVDAYHGESVISGLVPSKYGKRGRLLFYRKDVEEVQKNLHLLTGSDGLEAYREERRAFVKEMETQAKALEAWAASQAKDRSDQLEDARRDRKTAIIERLTEIGWGDEIEHIPYTDDLSHHKLVKQPTRLTDRIWNNIKNDMIKYMEEMRTRRLERERKALLIARKRTAIGVLRRYKIAHLPFTGVMPEAVDFCSFPEVKAIVEMSTETEVTEASFVDVSSRMHDLVNSWRTHIHSQLRARVKDNLLFAGKRRASAERVASDPLYQEYVESLGATIDVKGKKKEVSLPVPGDAEIDQMIPLATTVFRCKTCTPSIGLPGDSSDSEYDDFLDILGGRRSRSVPLFYPKVMGHCCLTRSRTLPWDYFATDDPNFRIDFPMSTRTNWNAHLLQVDEQASKAARTVVEACGEDPLITTATKMDELDPHLACLDCMRWSKHEVNQGEVPVFTWRSAVQHRIREHRPDRQPPKWKKLEGELLEESNQNARNMHIHIFDFPPFADITQPAAGVIWLCVHCMDLPQERECHELGKMKNHLSTIHGVEDPVEDQDYYKDYEAPQGRRPDFKLSDSVVTLQMERPPHVPLPGHGFFNFEDDEDDEDDYGDYDDEDDFYLGNSFFPIF
;
A
#
# COMPACT_ATOMS: atom_id res chain seq x y z
N MET A 1 -4.14 -0.68 13.31
CA MET A 1 -2.82 -0.51 13.97
C MET A 1 -2.45 -1.77 14.73
N ARG A 2 -1.36 -2.45 14.36
CA ARG A 2 -0.57 -3.31 15.26
C ARG A 2 0.65 -2.49 15.70
N PRO A 3 1.12 -2.59 16.95
CA PRO A 3 2.35 -1.92 17.34
C PRO A 3 3.52 -2.54 16.58
N ARG A 4 4.18 -1.74 15.74
CA ARG A 4 5.51 -2.06 15.20
C ARG A 4 6.51 -1.88 16.33
N ASN A 5 6.79 -2.95 17.06
CA ASN A 5 8.00 -3.03 17.86
C ASN A 5 9.17 -3.35 16.92
N SER A 6 9.85 -2.29 16.47
CA SER A 6 11.19 -2.38 15.92
C SER A 6 12.18 -2.62 17.06
N VAL A 7 12.38 -3.88 17.43
CA VAL A 7 13.58 -4.28 18.17
C VAL A 7 14.62 -4.65 17.12
N ALA A 8 15.63 -3.79 16.98
CA ALA A 8 16.83 -4.07 16.22
C ALA A 8 17.50 -5.34 16.78
N GLN A 9 17.38 -6.46 16.08
CA GLN A 9 18.24 -7.62 16.30
C GLN A 9 19.49 -7.47 15.44
N ALA A 10 20.59 -7.20 16.13
CA ALA A 10 21.95 -7.33 15.65
C ALA A 10 22.18 -8.71 14.98
N PRO A 11 23.14 -8.82 14.04
CA PRO A 11 23.30 -10.01 13.21
C PRO A 11 23.73 -11.21 14.06
N VAL A 12 22.88 -12.24 14.11
CA VAL A 12 23.26 -13.53 14.70
C VAL A 12 24.11 -14.26 13.66
N ASP A 13 25.41 -14.18 13.89
CA ASP A 13 26.47 -14.94 13.24
C ASP A 13 26.14 -16.44 13.24
N ASN A 14 25.87 -17.01 12.06
CA ASN A 14 25.67 -18.45 11.87
C ASN A 14 27.03 -19.17 11.90
N GLY A 15 27.64 -19.18 13.09
CA GLY A 15 28.79 -20.00 13.41
C GLY A 15 28.45 -21.49 13.30
N LYS A 16 28.96 -22.12 12.23
CA LYS A 16 29.02 -23.56 12.05
C LYS A 16 29.51 -24.24 13.34
N LYS A 17 28.67 -25.05 14.00
CA LYS A 17 29.16 -25.98 15.04
C LYS A 17 30.14 -26.97 14.40
N PRO A 18 31.42 -27.03 14.83
CA PRO A 18 32.35 -28.01 14.31
C PRO A 18 32.01 -29.40 14.86
N ARG A 19 32.03 -30.40 13.97
CA ARG A 19 32.00 -31.82 14.33
C ARG A 19 33.27 -32.13 15.13
N ARG A 20 33.13 -32.68 16.34
CA ARG A 20 34.26 -33.18 17.14
C ARG A 20 34.96 -34.32 16.37
N PRO A 21 36.30 -34.31 16.23
CA PRO A 21 37.04 -35.40 15.60
C PRO A 21 37.18 -36.59 16.57
N PRO A 22 37.33 -37.83 16.07
CA PRO A 22 37.63 -38.98 16.91
C PRO A 22 39.08 -38.87 17.45
N LYS A 23 39.26 -39.16 18.74
CA LYS A 23 40.57 -39.15 19.42
C LYS A 23 41.54 -40.10 18.72
N LYS A 24 42.57 -39.54 18.06
CA LYS A 24 43.80 -40.24 17.67
C LYS A 24 44.52 -40.71 18.92
N ARG A 25 44.81 -42.01 19.02
CA ARG A 25 45.81 -42.55 19.95
C ARG A 25 47.21 -42.14 19.46
N MET A 26 48.00 -41.60 20.38
CA MET A 26 49.41 -41.23 20.20
C MET A 26 50.23 -42.42 19.71
N ARG A 27 51.09 -42.16 18.72
CA ARG A 27 52.13 -43.06 18.22
C ARG A 27 53.46 -42.42 18.62
N GLY A 28 54.14 -43.00 19.61
CA GLY A 28 55.53 -42.66 19.93
C GLY A 28 56.47 -43.37 18.97
N SER A 29 57.45 -42.63 18.47
CA SER A 29 58.58 -43.09 17.67
C SER A 29 59.67 -43.67 18.57
N ASP A 30 60.34 -44.75 18.14
CA ASP A 30 61.76 -44.68 17.74
C ASP A 30 62.24 -46.01 17.16
N VAL A 31 63.31 -45.88 16.37
CA VAL A 31 63.91 -46.87 15.47
C VAL A 31 65.24 -47.38 16.05
N ASP A 32 65.50 -48.66 15.75
CA ASP A 32 66.77 -49.42 15.72
C ASP A 32 67.50 -49.85 17.00
N GLY A 33 67.76 -51.16 17.05
CA GLY A 33 68.58 -51.84 18.05
C GLY A 33 68.57 -53.37 17.87
N ASN A 34 69.58 -53.85 17.17
CA ASN A 34 70.02 -55.22 16.85
C ASN A 34 69.81 -56.34 17.94
N GLN A 35 69.47 -57.56 17.46
CA GLN A 35 69.40 -58.95 18.03
C GLN A 35 70.10 -59.34 19.37
N PRO A 36 69.92 -60.56 19.98
CA PRO A 36 69.03 -61.71 19.67
C PRO A 36 68.28 -62.37 20.88
N ASN A 37 67.23 -63.13 20.54
CA ASN A 37 66.84 -64.49 20.98
C ASN A 37 66.87 -64.89 22.49
N VAL A 38 65.69 -65.11 23.11
CA VAL A 38 65.39 -66.30 23.95
C VAL A 38 63.88 -66.61 23.87
N GLU A 39 63.57 -67.87 23.54
CA GLU A 39 62.24 -68.47 23.44
C GLU A 39 61.46 -68.45 24.76
N LEU A 40 60.20 -67.99 24.70
CA LEU A 40 59.15 -68.37 25.66
C LEU A 40 57.86 -68.68 24.89
N VAL A 41 57.59 -69.97 24.77
CA VAL A 41 56.38 -70.57 24.22
C VAL A 41 55.14 -70.05 24.96
N LYS A 42 54.24 -69.36 24.25
CA LYS A 42 52.84 -69.19 24.67
C LYS A 42 51.89 -69.47 23.50
N VAL A 43 51.06 -70.47 23.72
CA VAL A 43 50.07 -71.07 22.82
C VAL A 43 49.17 -70.01 22.18
N GLY A 44 49.19 -69.96 20.84
CA GLY A 44 48.33 -69.08 20.06
C GLY A 44 46.87 -69.56 20.06
N ALA A 45 46.01 -68.91 20.82
CA ALA A 45 44.56 -69.03 20.66
C ALA A 45 44.15 -68.38 19.33
N ARG A 46 43.90 -69.20 18.30
CA ARG A 46 43.24 -68.78 17.07
C ARG A 46 41.86 -68.21 17.43
N ARG A 47 41.65 -66.90 17.24
CA ARG A 47 40.32 -66.29 17.32
C ARG A 47 39.41 -66.99 16.30
N ALA A 48 38.48 -67.79 16.78
CA ALA A 48 37.43 -68.42 15.98
C ALA A 48 36.65 -67.32 15.23
N LYS A 49 36.49 -67.47 13.91
CA LYS A 49 35.62 -66.62 13.10
C LYS A 49 34.21 -66.71 13.68
N TRP A 50 33.69 -65.58 14.16
CA TRP A 50 32.31 -65.45 14.61
C TRP A 50 31.38 -65.71 13.41
N GLN A 51 30.72 -66.87 13.39
CA GLN A 51 29.68 -67.20 12.41
C GLN A 51 28.34 -66.77 13.03
N PRO A 52 27.62 -65.79 12.45
CA PRO A 52 26.32 -65.39 12.98
C PRO A 52 25.32 -66.56 12.85
N LYS A 53 24.56 -66.83 13.93
CA LYS A 53 23.49 -67.84 13.91
C LYS A 53 22.42 -67.44 12.88
N PRO A 54 21.95 -68.34 12.00
CA PRO A 54 20.90 -68.04 11.05
C PRO A 54 19.62 -67.60 11.79
N GLY A 55 19.04 -66.46 11.39
CA GLY A 55 17.79 -65.95 11.96
C GLY A 55 16.58 -66.84 11.64
N LYS A 56 15.46 -66.64 12.34
CA LYS A 56 14.22 -67.45 12.19
C LYS A 56 13.68 -67.55 10.75
N LEU A 57 14.04 -66.60 9.87
CA LEU A 57 13.65 -66.55 8.45
C LEU A 57 14.72 -67.13 7.50
N ALA A 58 15.81 -67.72 8.00
CA ALA A 58 16.84 -68.32 7.16
C ALA A 58 16.30 -69.48 6.29
N ALA A 59 15.24 -70.17 6.77
CA ALA A 59 14.55 -71.22 6.04
C ALA A 59 13.58 -70.72 4.96
N LEU A 60 13.32 -69.41 4.88
CA LEU A 60 12.45 -68.83 3.83
C LEU A 60 12.97 -69.17 2.43
N MET A 61 14.29 -69.18 2.25
CA MET A 61 14.94 -69.55 0.99
C MET A 61 14.92 -71.06 0.71
N ASN A 62 14.52 -71.89 1.68
CA ASN A 62 14.38 -73.33 1.52
C ASN A 62 12.96 -73.72 1.06
N LEU A 63 12.05 -72.75 0.94
CA LEU A 63 10.70 -72.98 0.39
C LEU A 63 10.76 -73.15 -1.14
N PRO A 64 9.86 -73.96 -1.73
CA PRO A 64 9.70 -74.03 -3.17
C PRO A 64 9.41 -72.64 -3.77
N LEU A 65 9.93 -72.40 -4.98
CA LEU A 65 9.78 -71.11 -5.66
C LEU A 65 8.32 -70.72 -5.88
N ASP A 66 7.43 -71.69 -6.09
CA ASP A 66 5.99 -71.45 -6.31
C ASP A 66 5.33 -70.82 -5.08
N VAL A 67 5.66 -71.30 -3.87
CA VAL A 67 5.15 -70.73 -2.61
C VAL A 67 5.72 -69.34 -2.37
N LEU A 68 7.00 -69.14 -2.70
CA LEU A 68 7.62 -67.81 -2.60
C LEU A 68 6.98 -66.82 -3.59
N PHE A 69 6.67 -67.25 -4.81
CA PHE A 69 6.03 -66.41 -5.82
C PHE A 69 4.60 -66.03 -5.45
N GLU A 70 3.84 -66.94 -4.84
CA GLU A 70 2.51 -66.63 -4.30
C GLU A 70 2.59 -65.57 -3.20
N VAL A 71 3.47 -65.78 -2.21
CA VAL A 71 3.67 -64.83 -1.11
C VAL A 71 4.13 -63.46 -1.63
N PHE A 72 5.06 -63.43 -2.59
CA PHE A 72 5.55 -62.18 -3.16
C PHE A 72 4.51 -61.48 -4.05
N GLY A 73 3.58 -62.22 -4.66
CA GLY A 73 2.50 -61.65 -5.48
C GLY A 73 1.53 -60.77 -4.68
N HIS A 74 1.45 -60.95 -3.35
CA HIS A 74 0.64 -60.12 -2.45
C HIS A 74 1.34 -58.83 -1.98
N LEU A 75 2.61 -58.62 -2.34
CA LEU A 75 3.36 -57.42 -1.94
C LEU A 75 3.12 -56.26 -2.90
N ASN A 76 3.43 -55.04 -2.46
CA ASN A 76 3.48 -53.88 -3.35
C ASN A 76 4.78 -53.88 -4.18
N PRO A 77 4.82 -53.21 -5.35
CA PRO A 77 5.99 -53.24 -6.23
C PRO A 77 7.27 -52.70 -5.58
N LEU A 78 7.14 -51.69 -4.70
CA LEU A 78 8.27 -51.15 -3.94
C LEU A 78 8.85 -52.17 -2.95
N ASP A 79 8.01 -52.99 -2.34
CA ASP A 79 8.43 -53.97 -1.35
C ASP A 79 9.15 -55.14 -2.01
N ILE A 80 8.71 -55.57 -3.19
CA ILE A 80 9.45 -56.55 -4.03
C ILE A 80 10.80 -55.98 -4.46
N LEU A 81 10.83 -54.72 -4.89
CA LEU A 81 12.08 -54.06 -5.28
C LEU A 81 13.07 -53.97 -4.12
N ARG A 82 12.59 -53.67 -2.91
CA ARG A 82 13.40 -53.66 -1.69
C ARG A 82 13.88 -55.07 -1.34
N LEU A 83 13.00 -56.07 -1.40
CA LEU A 83 13.34 -57.46 -1.16
C LEU A 83 14.45 -57.95 -2.10
N ALA A 84 14.33 -57.66 -3.40
CA ALA A 84 15.36 -57.97 -4.40
C ALA A 84 16.71 -57.26 -4.15
N ARG A 85 16.77 -56.23 -3.30
CA ARG A 85 17.99 -55.52 -2.91
C ARG A 85 18.60 -56.04 -1.60
N THR A 86 17.93 -56.95 -0.88
CA THR A 86 18.37 -57.47 0.42
C THR A 86 19.45 -58.55 0.33
N THR A 87 19.30 -59.54 -0.55
CA THR A 87 20.26 -60.65 -0.75
C THR A 87 20.55 -60.91 -2.23
N LYS A 88 21.68 -61.57 -2.52
CA LYS A 88 22.08 -61.92 -3.90
C LYS A 88 21.14 -62.97 -4.51
N GLU A 89 20.61 -63.84 -3.67
CA GLU A 89 19.69 -64.92 -4.01
C GLU A 89 18.31 -64.36 -4.38
N PHE A 90 17.74 -63.46 -3.56
CA PHE A 90 16.49 -62.77 -3.91
C PHE A 90 16.64 -61.95 -5.19
N ARG A 91 17.77 -61.27 -5.36
CA ARG A 91 18.05 -60.54 -6.60
C ARG A 91 18.04 -61.47 -7.81
N ARG A 92 18.70 -62.63 -7.72
CA ARG A 92 18.80 -63.60 -8.82
C ARG A 92 17.43 -64.15 -9.23
N VAL A 93 16.56 -64.42 -8.24
CA VAL A 93 15.23 -64.96 -8.48
C VAL A 93 14.25 -63.89 -8.98
N LEU A 94 14.16 -62.76 -8.28
CA LEU A 94 13.14 -61.72 -8.54
C LEU A 94 13.45 -60.84 -9.76
N MET A 95 14.70 -60.78 -10.22
CA MET A 95 15.07 -60.03 -11.43
C MET A 95 15.14 -60.93 -12.67
N HIS A 96 14.77 -62.21 -12.56
CA HIS A 96 14.75 -63.15 -13.68
C HIS A 96 13.38 -63.15 -14.36
N ARG A 97 13.33 -63.44 -15.66
CA ARG A 97 12.07 -63.46 -16.45
C ARG A 97 10.99 -64.40 -15.90
N SER A 98 11.39 -65.43 -15.15
CA SER A 98 10.47 -66.40 -14.55
C SER A 98 9.61 -65.82 -13.43
N SER A 99 9.99 -64.68 -12.83
CA SER A 99 9.21 -64.00 -11.79
C SER A 99 8.34 -62.87 -12.36
N MET A 100 8.10 -62.81 -13.67
CA MET A 100 7.30 -61.75 -14.29
C MET A 100 5.86 -61.70 -13.75
N SER A 101 5.24 -62.86 -13.52
CA SER A 101 3.89 -62.94 -12.92
C SER A 101 3.84 -62.32 -11.53
N VAL A 102 4.89 -62.50 -10.72
CA VAL A 102 4.99 -61.91 -9.37
C VAL A 102 4.93 -60.38 -9.43
N TRP A 103 5.66 -59.78 -10.37
CA TRP A 103 5.66 -58.33 -10.52
C TRP A 103 4.33 -57.77 -11.05
N LYS A 104 3.68 -58.49 -11.97
CA LYS A 104 2.35 -58.12 -12.47
C LYS A 104 1.31 -58.14 -11.35
N ASN A 105 1.26 -59.23 -10.59
CA ASN A 105 0.36 -59.35 -9.43
C ASN A 105 0.61 -58.24 -8.41
N ALA A 106 1.88 -57.90 -8.18
CA ALA A 106 2.25 -56.82 -7.26
C ALA A 106 1.79 -55.44 -7.73
N ARG A 107 1.83 -55.18 -9.04
CA ARG A 107 1.33 -53.94 -9.65
C ARG A 107 -0.19 -53.86 -9.54
N ASP A 108 -0.90 -54.97 -9.74
CA ASP A 108 -2.35 -55.04 -9.65
C ASP A 108 -2.87 -54.77 -8.21
N ASN A 109 -2.01 -54.93 -7.19
CA ASN A 109 -2.30 -54.50 -5.81
C ASN A 109 -2.35 -52.97 -5.64
N VAL A 110 -1.87 -52.19 -6.63
CA VAL A 110 -1.90 -50.71 -6.61
C VAL A 110 -3.12 -50.21 -7.41
N PRO A 111 -4.11 -49.58 -6.76
CA PRO A 111 -5.33 -49.14 -7.43
C PRO A 111 -5.06 -48.19 -8.60
N ASN A 112 -5.73 -48.45 -9.73
CA ASN A 112 -5.75 -47.61 -10.93
C ASN A 112 -4.36 -47.32 -11.54
N MET A 113 -3.33 -48.12 -11.22
CA MET A 113 -2.00 -47.97 -11.82
C MET A 113 -2.02 -48.46 -13.28
N PRO A 114 -1.56 -47.66 -14.26
CA PRO A 114 -1.47 -48.09 -15.65
C PRO A 114 -0.65 -49.38 -15.84
N ASP A 115 -0.91 -50.09 -16.92
CA ASP A 115 -0.09 -51.24 -17.32
C ASP A 115 1.35 -50.81 -17.65
N CYS A 116 2.30 -51.71 -17.38
CA CYS A 116 3.70 -51.46 -17.71
C CYS A 116 3.83 -51.32 -19.24
N PRO A 117 4.36 -50.19 -19.76
CA PRO A 117 4.59 -50.02 -21.19
C PRO A 117 5.48 -51.13 -21.76
N PRO A 118 5.32 -51.51 -23.04
CA PRO A 118 6.02 -52.65 -23.64
C PRO A 118 7.54 -52.48 -23.70
N PHE A 119 8.04 -51.24 -23.65
CA PHE A 119 9.47 -50.90 -23.64
C PHE A 119 10.07 -50.78 -22.23
N TRP A 120 9.27 -50.93 -21.16
CA TRP A 120 9.76 -51.01 -19.79
C TRP A 120 9.61 -52.43 -19.24
N THR A 121 10.49 -52.76 -18.30
CA THR A 121 10.35 -53.98 -17.49
C THR A 121 9.64 -53.62 -16.19
N GLU A 122 8.82 -54.53 -15.66
CA GLU A 122 8.11 -54.31 -14.39
C GLU A 122 9.03 -53.85 -13.23
N PRO A 123 10.25 -54.39 -13.03
CA PRO A 123 11.16 -53.90 -12.00
C PRO A 123 11.64 -52.46 -12.24
N HIS A 124 11.86 -52.08 -13.50
CA HIS A 124 12.22 -50.70 -13.86
C HIS A 124 11.05 -49.76 -13.59
N TYR A 125 9.84 -50.17 -13.98
CA TYR A 125 8.62 -49.41 -13.78
C TYR A 125 8.32 -49.19 -12.29
N ALA A 126 8.46 -50.23 -11.46
CA ALA A 126 8.36 -50.12 -10.00
C ALA A 126 9.42 -49.18 -9.38
N ASN A 127 10.66 -49.25 -9.88
CA ASN A 127 11.74 -48.36 -9.43
C ASN A 127 11.44 -46.88 -9.77
N LEU A 128 11.00 -46.62 -11.00
CA LEU A 128 10.63 -45.28 -11.44
C LEU A 128 9.45 -44.73 -10.62
N ALA A 129 8.39 -45.54 -10.45
CA ALA A 129 7.17 -45.10 -9.78
C ALA A 129 7.36 -44.87 -8.27
N PHE A 130 8.10 -45.73 -7.57
CA PHE A 130 8.06 -45.76 -6.10
C PHE A 130 9.39 -45.48 -5.39
N ASP A 131 10.55 -45.72 -6.02
CA ASP A 131 11.84 -45.57 -5.33
C ASP A 131 12.34 -44.11 -5.39
N PRO A 132 12.49 -43.40 -4.27
CA PRO A 132 12.81 -41.97 -4.28
C PRO A 132 14.32 -41.69 -4.45
N HIS A 133 15.01 -42.46 -5.30
CA HIS A 133 16.44 -42.32 -5.56
C HIS A 133 16.71 -41.76 -6.96
N CYS A 134 17.78 -40.98 -7.10
CA CYS A 134 18.25 -40.49 -8.38
C CYS A 134 18.79 -41.64 -9.24
N HIS A 135 18.34 -41.77 -10.49
CA HIS A 135 18.81 -42.81 -11.42
C HIS A 135 20.26 -42.61 -11.90
N GLU A 136 20.82 -41.40 -11.77
CA GLU A 136 22.22 -41.15 -12.16
C GLU A 136 23.22 -41.35 -11.02
N CYS A 137 22.92 -40.81 -9.83
CA CYS A 137 23.88 -40.76 -8.72
C CYS A 137 23.44 -41.56 -7.48
N GLY A 138 22.23 -42.13 -7.48
CA GLY A 138 21.69 -42.86 -6.33
C GLY A 138 21.33 -42.00 -5.12
N ALA A 139 21.36 -40.67 -5.22
CA ALA A 139 21.02 -39.79 -4.11
C ALA A 139 19.55 -39.98 -3.69
N PRO A 140 19.26 -40.12 -2.37
CA PRO A 140 17.90 -40.28 -1.88
C PRO A 140 17.12 -38.95 -1.89
N GLY A 141 15.80 -39.03 -1.76
CA GLY A 141 14.91 -37.87 -1.54
C GLY A 141 14.41 -37.20 -2.81
N VAL A 142 14.51 -37.87 -3.97
CA VAL A 142 13.98 -37.34 -5.24
C VAL A 142 12.48 -37.67 -5.35
N ARG A 143 11.64 -36.72 -4.94
CA ARG A 143 10.16 -36.89 -4.95
C ARG A 143 9.56 -36.79 -6.35
N ASN A 144 10.10 -35.94 -7.21
CA ASN A 144 9.57 -35.69 -8.54
C ASN A 144 10.01 -36.78 -9.52
N VAL A 145 9.05 -37.32 -10.28
CA VAL A 145 9.29 -38.23 -11.41
C VAL A 145 9.13 -37.42 -12.69
N ASP A 146 10.06 -37.56 -13.63
CA ASP A 146 9.83 -37.10 -15.00
C ASP A 146 9.28 -38.27 -15.82
N TRP A 147 7.96 -38.41 -15.87
CA TRP A 147 7.29 -39.52 -16.57
C TRP A 147 7.56 -39.51 -18.08
N ARG A 148 7.64 -38.32 -18.68
CA ARG A 148 7.96 -38.13 -20.11
C ARG A 148 9.37 -38.57 -20.49
N ILE A 149 10.32 -38.51 -19.55
CA ILE A 149 11.69 -38.99 -19.76
C ILE A 149 11.87 -40.42 -19.23
N GLY A 150 10.98 -40.88 -18.34
CA GLY A 150 11.09 -42.17 -17.68
C GLY A 150 12.19 -42.22 -16.61
N ARG A 151 12.54 -41.09 -15.97
CA ARG A 151 13.64 -41.04 -14.99
C ARG A 151 13.35 -40.16 -13.78
N ARG A 152 13.98 -40.50 -12.64
CA ARG A 152 14.12 -39.62 -11.46
C ARG A 152 15.51 -39.01 -11.46
N ILE A 153 15.61 -37.70 -11.64
CA ILE A 153 16.89 -36.99 -11.68
C ILE A 153 16.91 -35.92 -10.59
N CYS A 154 17.92 -35.93 -9.72
CA CYS A 154 18.06 -34.90 -8.69
C CYS A 154 18.45 -33.55 -9.30
N ALA A 155 18.22 -32.45 -8.59
CA ALA A 155 18.52 -31.10 -9.08
C ALA A 155 20.00 -30.90 -9.49
N LYS A 156 20.94 -31.63 -8.86
CA LYS A 156 22.36 -31.59 -9.24
C LYS A 156 22.60 -32.27 -10.58
N CYS A 157 22.14 -33.51 -10.74
CA CYS A 157 22.28 -34.27 -11.97
C CYS A 157 21.48 -33.65 -13.12
N SER A 158 20.38 -32.95 -12.85
CA SER A 158 19.60 -32.29 -13.90
C SER A 158 20.40 -31.22 -14.63
N LYS A 159 21.36 -30.53 -13.97
CA LYS A 159 22.21 -29.53 -14.64
C LYS A 159 23.22 -30.17 -15.59
N THR A 160 23.65 -31.39 -15.27
CA THR A 160 24.67 -32.11 -16.03
C THR A 160 24.09 -33.10 -17.02
N CYS A 161 22.87 -33.60 -16.84
CA CYS A 161 22.33 -34.70 -17.66
C CYS A 161 21.21 -34.26 -18.60
N MET A 162 20.71 -33.03 -18.46
CA MET A 162 19.72 -32.44 -19.34
C MET A 162 20.36 -31.46 -20.31
N VAL A 163 19.95 -31.50 -21.57
CA VAL A 163 20.40 -30.59 -22.64
C VAL A 163 19.21 -29.83 -23.23
N ASP A 164 19.42 -28.57 -23.59
CA ASP A 164 18.41 -27.66 -24.18
C ASP A 164 18.51 -27.70 -25.72
N ALA A 165 17.43 -27.38 -26.41
CA ALA A 165 17.29 -27.48 -27.88
C ALA A 165 18.13 -26.47 -28.70
N TYR A 166 18.86 -25.56 -28.05
CA TYR A 166 19.62 -24.47 -28.71
C TYR A 166 20.88 -24.91 -29.46
N HIS A 167 21.36 -26.15 -29.27
CA HIS A 167 22.47 -26.69 -30.05
C HIS A 167 21.91 -27.34 -31.32
N GLY A 168 21.81 -26.52 -32.37
CA GLY A 168 21.14 -26.80 -33.65
C GLY A 168 20.98 -28.27 -34.04
N GLU A 169 19.73 -28.73 -33.99
CA GLU A 169 19.16 -29.77 -34.87
C GLU A 169 17.63 -29.77 -34.67
N SER A 170 16.87 -29.34 -35.69
CA SER A 170 15.42 -29.57 -35.76
C SER A 170 15.08 -31.06 -35.92
N VAL A 171 16.08 -31.89 -36.22
CA VAL A 171 15.97 -33.32 -36.57
C VAL A 171 15.76 -34.21 -35.34
N ILE A 172 16.22 -33.81 -34.15
CA ILE A 172 16.07 -34.61 -32.91
C ILE A 172 14.68 -34.39 -32.28
N SER A 173 14.05 -33.26 -32.59
CA SER A 173 12.72 -32.91 -32.08
C SER A 173 11.69 -33.95 -32.55
N GLY A 174 11.13 -34.70 -31.60
CA GLY A 174 10.18 -35.80 -31.88
C GLY A 174 10.79 -37.20 -32.01
N LEU A 175 12.14 -37.35 -32.01
CA LEU A 175 12.82 -38.65 -32.02
C LEU A 175 13.31 -39.08 -30.62
N VAL A 176 13.43 -38.12 -29.70
CA VAL A 176 13.85 -38.33 -28.31
C VAL A 176 12.78 -37.81 -27.36
N PRO A 177 12.42 -38.55 -26.28
CA PRO A 177 11.50 -38.06 -25.28
C PRO A 177 11.98 -36.76 -24.63
N SER A 178 11.07 -35.83 -24.39
CA SER A 178 11.41 -34.48 -23.93
C SER A 178 10.44 -33.96 -22.87
N LYS A 179 10.86 -32.92 -22.15
CA LYS A 179 10.00 -32.20 -21.19
C LYS A 179 10.19 -30.69 -21.31
N TYR A 180 9.18 -29.93 -20.90
CA TYR A 180 9.29 -28.47 -20.80
C TYR A 180 10.03 -28.03 -19.53
N GLY A 181 11.00 -27.13 -19.69
CA GLY A 181 11.68 -26.43 -18.61
C GLY A 181 10.97 -25.15 -18.17
N LYS A 182 11.53 -24.44 -17.17
CA LYS A 182 10.94 -23.23 -16.56
C LYS A 182 10.70 -22.04 -17.51
N ARG A 183 11.29 -22.05 -18.71
CA ARG A 183 11.17 -20.98 -19.73
C ARG A 183 10.43 -21.47 -20.98
N GLY A 184 9.64 -22.53 -20.89
CA GLY A 184 8.95 -23.13 -22.03
C GLY A 184 9.86 -23.88 -23.01
N ARG A 185 11.15 -24.07 -22.67
CA ARG A 185 12.14 -24.72 -23.54
C ARG A 185 12.11 -26.24 -23.39
N LEU A 186 12.30 -26.96 -24.49
CA LEU A 186 12.39 -28.42 -24.48
C LEU A 186 13.74 -28.88 -23.95
N LEU A 187 13.69 -29.79 -22.98
CA LEU A 187 14.84 -30.44 -22.38
C LEU A 187 14.85 -31.92 -22.72
N PHE A 188 16.01 -32.41 -23.13
CA PHE A 188 16.26 -33.81 -23.47
C PHE A 188 17.29 -34.42 -22.53
N TYR A 189 17.22 -35.73 -22.34
CA TYR A 189 18.25 -36.45 -21.59
C TYR A 189 19.46 -36.71 -22.48
N ARG A 190 20.65 -36.28 -22.04
CA ARG A 190 21.85 -36.24 -22.88
C ARG A 190 22.18 -37.58 -23.54
N LYS A 191 22.16 -38.69 -22.79
CA LYS A 191 22.57 -39.99 -23.35
C LYS A 191 21.60 -40.50 -24.41
N ASP A 192 20.30 -40.21 -24.26
CA ASP A 192 19.30 -40.60 -25.26
C ASP A 192 19.47 -39.78 -26.56
N VAL A 193 19.89 -38.52 -26.44
CA VAL A 193 20.27 -37.68 -27.59
C VAL A 193 21.50 -38.23 -28.29
N GLU A 194 22.58 -38.52 -27.54
CA GLU A 194 23.82 -39.08 -28.08
C GLU A 194 23.59 -40.43 -28.79
N GLU A 195 22.73 -41.28 -28.24
CA GLU A 195 22.37 -42.57 -28.83
C GLU A 195 21.59 -42.44 -30.14
N VAL A 196 20.55 -41.59 -30.16
CA VAL A 196 19.77 -41.33 -31.38
C VAL A 196 20.62 -40.66 -32.45
N GLN A 197 21.47 -39.70 -32.08
CA GLN A 197 22.40 -39.07 -33.01
C GLN A 197 23.36 -40.11 -33.61
N LYS A 198 23.94 -40.99 -32.80
CA LYS A 198 24.82 -42.07 -33.30
C LYS A 198 24.10 -42.96 -34.32
N ASN A 199 22.86 -43.36 -34.04
CA ASN A 199 22.08 -44.21 -34.93
C ASN A 199 21.67 -43.50 -36.23
N LEU A 200 21.34 -42.21 -36.16
CA LEU A 200 21.06 -41.38 -37.34
C LEU A 200 22.31 -41.27 -38.24
N HIS A 201 23.49 -41.05 -37.66
CA HIS A 201 24.76 -41.00 -38.41
C HIS A 201 25.07 -42.35 -39.10
N LEU A 202 24.87 -43.47 -38.40
CA LEU A 202 25.10 -44.81 -38.97
C LEU A 202 24.17 -45.16 -40.13
N LEU A 203 22.95 -44.61 -40.14
CA LEU A 203 21.92 -44.88 -41.15
C LEU A 203 21.88 -43.83 -42.27
N THR A 204 22.76 -42.83 -42.23
CA THR A 204 22.79 -41.74 -43.22
C THR A 204 23.19 -42.30 -44.60
N GLY A 205 22.28 -42.21 -45.59
CA GLY A 205 22.48 -42.74 -46.93
C GLY A 205 21.97 -44.17 -47.18
N SER A 206 21.22 -44.76 -46.24
CA SER A 206 20.56 -46.06 -46.39
C SER A 206 19.03 -45.93 -46.50
N ASP A 207 18.36 -46.88 -47.16
CA ASP A 207 16.89 -46.93 -47.28
C ASP A 207 16.18 -47.11 -45.91
N GLY A 208 16.91 -47.45 -44.84
CA GLY A 208 16.37 -47.71 -43.50
C GLY A 208 16.24 -46.49 -42.58
N LEU A 209 16.71 -45.31 -42.98
CA LEU A 209 16.70 -44.11 -42.13
C LEU A 209 15.29 -43.64 -41.77
N GLU A 210 14.37 -43.64 -42.74
CA GLU A 210 13.00 -43.17 -42.51
C GLU A 210 12.20 -44.14 -41.65
N ALA A 211 12.38 -45.45 -41.84
CA ALA A 211 11.80 -46.48 -40.99
C ALA A 211 12.24 -46.33 -39.52
N TYR A 212 13.52 -46.04 -39.29
CA TYR A 212 14.03 -45.75 -37.93
C TYR A 212 13.40 -44.47 -37.33
N ARG A 213 13.24 -43.41 -38.12
CA ARG A 213 12.58 -42.17 -37.66
C ARG A 213 11.12 -42.39 -37.32
N GLU A 214 10.40 -43.19 -38.10
CA GLU A 214 9.01 -43.56 -37.81
C GLU A 214 8.91 -44.40 -36.55
N GLU A 215 9.76 -45.41 -36.38
CA GLU A 215 9.85 -46.22 -35.16
C GLU A 215 10.09 -45.34 -33.92
N ARG A 216 11.05 -44.40 -33.99
CA ARG A 216 11.35 -43.48 -32.91
C ARG A 216 10.21 -42.49 -32.62
N ARG A 217 9.55 -41.97 -33.65
CA ARG A 217 8.34 -41.13 -33.47
C ARG A 217 7.21 -41.91 -32.81
N ALA A 218 6.99 -43.15 -33.21
CA ALA A 218 6.01 -44.03 -32.59
C ALA A 218 6.35 -44.30 -31.11
N PHE A 219 7.62 -44.58 -30.81
CA PHE A 219 8.10 -44.74 -29.43
C PHE A 219 7.88 -43.49 -28.57
N VAL A 220 8.24 -42.30 -29.08
CA VAL A 220 8.05 -41.03 -28.34
C VAL A 220 6.57 -40.75 -28.12
N LYS A 221 5.72 -41.01 -29.12
CA LYS A 221 4.26 -40.83 -29.01
C LYS A 221 3.65 -41.79 -27.98
N GLU A 222 4.08 -43.05 -27.95
CA GLU A 222 3.64 -44.03 -26.95
C GLU A 222 4.12 -43.62 -25.55
N MET A 223 5.40 -43.25 -25.40
CA MET A 223 5.97 -42.69 -24.18
C MET A 223 5.17 -41.49 -23.66
N GLU A 224 4.76 -40.57 -24.53
CA GLU A 224 3.98 -39.41 -24.14
C GLU A 224 2.57 -39.79 -23.67
N THR A 225 1.93 -40.74 -24.37
CA THR A 225 0.59 -41.24 -24.01
C THR A 225 0.61 -41.92 -22.64
N GLN A 226 1.59 -42.80 -22.42
CA GLN A 226 1.82 -43.47 -21.14
C GLN A 226 2.19 -42.48 -20.04
N ALA A 227 3.07 -41.51 -20.32
CA ALA A 227 3.44 -40.48 -19.35
C ALA A 227 2.24 -39.65 -18.90
N LYS A 228 1.32 -39.27 -19.80
CA LYS A 228 0.07 -38.56 -19.45
C LYS A 228 -0.80 -39.40 -18.52
N ALA A 229 -0.97 -40.69 -18.79
CA ALA A 229 -1.73 -41.59 -17.92
C ALA A 229 -1.09 -41.70 -16.52
N LEU A 230 0.24 -41.80 -16.46
CA LEU A 230 0.99 -41.88 -15.20
C LEU A 230 1.00 -40.56 -14.42
N GLU A 231 1.07 -39.43 -15.10
CA GLU A 231 0.91 -38.10 -14.52
C GLU A 231 -0.48 -37.95 -13.88
N ALA A 232 -1.53 -38.35 -14.59
CA ALA A 232 -2.91 -38.33 -14.09
C ALA A 232 -3.09 -39.26 -12.87
N TRP A 233 -2.59 -40.49 -12.94
CA TRP A 233 -2.62 -41.43 -11.82
C TRP A 233 -1.85 -40.89 -10.60
N ALA A 234 -0.63 -40.38 -10.79
CA ALA A 234 0.18 -39.83 -9.71
C ALA A 234 -0.49 -38.60 -9.06
N ALA A 235 -1.15 -37.76 -9.87
CA ALA A 235 -1.94 -36.64 -9.38
C ALA A 235 -3.16 -37.10 -8.57
N SER A 236 -3.89 -38.13 -9.02
CA SER A 236 -4.99 -38.74 -8.27
C SER A 236 -4.53 -39.28 -6.92
N GLN A 237 -3.45 -40.06 -6.89
CA GLN A 237 -2.90 -40.61 -5.64
C GLN A 237 -2.42 -39.52 -4.68
N ALA A 238 -1.86 -38.42 -5.20
CA ALA A 238 -1.48 -37.27 -4.40
C ALA A 238 -2.70 -36.55 -3.81
N LYS A 239 -3.78 -36.42 -4.59
CA LYS A 239 -5.06 -35.87 -4.15
C LYS A 239 -5.70 -36.74 -3.08
N ASP A 240 -5.85 -38.04 -3.30
CA ASP A 240 -6.43 -38.99 -2.34
C ASP A 240 -5.69 -38.92 -1.00
N ARG A 241 -4.35 -38.84 -1.02
CA ARG A 241 -3.55 -38.64 0.19
C ARG A 241 -3.81 -37.30 0.86
N SER A 242 -3.98 -36.23 0.09
CA SER A 242 -4.32 -34.91 0.63
C SER A 242 -5.69 -34.94 1.31
N ASP A 243 -6.68 -35.52 0.65
CA ASP A 243 -8.06 -35.64 1.12
C ASP A 243 -8.10 -36.47 2.41
N GLN A 244 -7.41 -37.62 2.46
CA GLN A 244 -7.25 -38.42 3.69
C GLN A 244 -6.62 -37.64 4.85
N LEU A 245 -5.64 -36.78 4.57
CA LEU A 245 -5.01 -35.94 5.59
C LEU A 245 -5.96 -34.81 6.05
N GLU A 246 -6.81 -34.29 5.18
CA GLU A 246 -7.82 -33.29 5.53
C GLU A 246 -8.96 -33.90 6.33
N ASP A 247 -9.44 -35.08 5.96
CA ASP A 247 -10.39 -35.86 6.74
C ASP A 247 -9.87 -36.13 8.15
N ALA A 248 -8.63 -36.60 8.28
CA ALA A 248 -8.01 -36.83 9.58
C ALA A 248 -7.89 -35.55 10.43
N ARG A 249 -7.68 -34.38 9.81
CA ARG A 249 -7.66 -33.08 10.52
C ARG A 249 -9.07 -32.66 10.94
N ARG A 250 -10.07 -32.88 10.08
CA ARG A 250 -11.48 -32.59 10.37
C ARG A 250 -11.97 -33.44 11.53
N ASP A 251 -11.72 -34.75 11.51
CA ASP A 251 -12.07 -35.68 12.58
C ASP A 251 -11.38 -35.33 13.90
N ARG A 252 -10.12 -34.87 13.82
CA ARG A 252 -9.41 -34.38 15.00
C ARG A 252 -10.05 -33.10 15.55
N LYS A 253 -10.43 -32.16 14.68
CA LYS A 253 -11.09 -30.91 15.07
C LYS A 253 -12.42 -31.20 15.76
N THR A 254 -13.27 -32.04 15.17
CA THR A 254 -14.57 -32.40 15.76
C THR A 254 -14.39 -33.05 17.13
N ALA A 255 -13.47 -34.02 17.26
CA ALA A 255 -13.17 -34.64 18.56
C ALA A 255 -12.64 -33.64 19.61
N ILE A 256 -11.82 -32.66 19.21
CA ILE A 256 -11.35 -31.61 20.13
C ILE A 256 -12.50 -30.69 20.56
N ILE A 257 -13.39 -30.31 19.62
CA ILE A 257 -14.57 -29.49 19.93
C ILE A 257 -15.48 -30.23 20.91
N GLU A 258 -15.78 -31.51 20.67
CA GLU A 258 -16.57 -32.34 21.59
C GLU A 258 -15.95 -32.34 23.00
N ARG A 259 -14.64 -32.61 23.11
CA ARG A 259 -13.96 -32.58 24.42
C ARG A 259 -13.94 -31.20 25.09
N LEU A 260 -13.90 -30.11 24.33
CA LEU A 260 -13.99 -28.75 24.87
C LEU A 260 -15.43 -28.43 25.33
N THR A 261 -16.45 -28.89 24.58
CA THR A 261 -17.85 -28.74 24.97
C THR A 261 -18.16 -29.48 26.27
N GLU A 262 -17.60 -30.68 26.47
CA GLU A 262 -17.70 -31.44 27.73
C GLU A 262 -17.13 -30.68 28.95
N ILE A 263 -16.15 -29.79 28.74
CA ILE A 263 -15.53 -28.97 29.80
C ILE A 263 -16.30 -27.66 30.03
N GLY A 264 -17.34 -27.37 29.23
CA GLY A 264 -18.16 -26.17 29.34
C GLY A 264 -17.74 -25.01 28.44
N TRP A 265 -16.95 -25.27 27.39
CA TRP A 265 -16.58 -24.25 26.39
C TRP A 265 -17.49 -24.21 25.16
N GLY A 266 -18.62 -24.92 25.16
CA GLY A 266 -19.53 -25.01 24.02
C GLY A 266 -20.02 -23.64 23.54
N ASP A 267 -20.59 -22.84 24.43
CA ASP A 267 -21.09 -21.50 24.12
C ASP A 267 -20.00 -20.60 23.52
N GLU A 268 -18.78 -20.66 24.06
CA GLU A 268 -17.66 -19.86 23.54
C GLU A 268 -17.32 -20.23 22.10
N ILE A 269 -17.34 -21.53 21.77
CA ILE A 269 -17.00 -22.05 20.44
C ILE A 269 -18.02 -21.56 19.39
N GLU A 270 -19.30 -21.48 19.75
CA GLU A 270 -20.35 -20.97 18.85
C GLU A 270 -20.18 -19.47 18.53
N HIS A 271 -19.59 -18.69 19.45
CA HIS A 271 -19.35 -17.26 19.28
C HIS A 271 -18.00 -16.93 18.61
N ILE A 272 -17.24 -17.95 18.18
CA ILE A 272 -16.00 -17.77 17.42
C ILE A 272 -16.31 -17.38 15.97
N PRO A 273 -15.84 -16.21 15.49
CA PRO A 273 -16.01 -15.83 14.11
C PRO A 273 -15.17 -16.73 13.19
N TYR A 274 -15.60 -16.89 11.94
CA TYR A 274 -14.89 -17.71 10.94
C TYR A 274 -13.39 -17.36 10.81
N THR A 275 -13.03 -16.08 10.98
CA THR A 275 -11.63 -15.61 10.90
C THR A 275 -10.71 -16.20 11.97
N ASP A 276 -11.26 -16.58 13.13
CA ASP A 276 -10.51 -17.16 14.25
C ASP A 276 -10.82 -18.67 14.41
N ASP A 277 -11.16 -19.35 13.32
CA ASP A 277 -11.50 -20.78 13.36
C ASP A 277 -10.37 -21.64 13.96
N LEU A 278 -10.76 -22.56 14.86
CA LEU A 278 -9.89 -23.52 15.53
C LEU A 278 -9.06 -24.36 14.55
N SER A 279 -9.50 -24.51 13.31
CA SER A 279 -8.76 -25.19 12.23
C SER A 279 -7.35 -24.64 12.00
N HIS A 280 -7.12 -23.36 12.32
CA HIS A 280 -5.83 -22.71 12.14
C HIS A 280 -4.85 -23.03 13.30
N HIS A 281 -5.33 -23.56 14.43
CA HIS A 281 -4.50 -23.83 15.58
C HIS A 281 -3.56 -25.03 15.37
N LYS A 282 -2.29 -24.89 15.79
CA LYS A 282 -1.21 -25.87 15.58
C LYS A 282 -1.48 -27.26 16.17
N LEU A 283 -2.25 -27.35 17.27
CA LEU A 283 -2.59 -28.62 17.92
C LEU A 283 -3.81 -29.30 17.29
N VAL A 284 -4.61 -28.54 16.54
CA VAL A 284 -5.83 -29.00 15.85
C VAL A 284 -5.50 -29.43 14.42
N LYS A 285 -4.65 -28.70 13.70
CA LYS A 285 -4.28 -28.97 12.28
C LYS A 285 -3.43 -30.24 12.06
N GLN A 286 -3.22 -31.07 13.08
CA GLN A 286 -2.42 -32.28 12.96
C GLN A 286 -3.24 -33.45 12.40
N PRO A 287 -2.76 -34.19 11.39
CA PRO A 287 -3.46 -35.34 10.84
C PRO A 287 -3.23 -36.60 11.71
N THR A 288 -3.57 -36.51 13.00
CA THR A 288 -3.42 -37.60 13.95
C THR A 288 -4.70 -37.78 14.76
N ARG A 289 -5.11 -39.03 14.95
CA ARG A 289 -6.30 -39.34 15.76
C ARG A 289 -6.11 -38.84 17.18
N LEU A 290 -7.15 -38.21 17.74
CA LEU A 290 -7.16 -37.82 19.14
C LEU A 290 -7.37 -39.06 20.01
N THR A 291 -6.42 -39.35 20.89
CA THR A 291 -6.55 -40.38 21.94
C THR A 291 -6.61 -39.70 23.30
N ASP A 292 -7.12 -40.37 24.33
CA ASP A 292 -7.26 -39.76 25.67
C ASP A 292 -5.91 -39.32 26.25
N ARG A 293 -4.83 -40.07 25.97
CA ARG A 293 -3.47 -39.69 26.34
C ARG A 293 -3.03 -38.39 25.65
N ILE A 294 -3.31 -38.26 24.35
CA ILE A 294 -2.97 -37.04 23.60
C ILE A 294 -3.81 -35.87 24.10
N TRP A 295 -5.10 -36.09 24.37
CA TRP A 295 -6.00 -35.09 24.91
C TRP A 295 -5.48 -34.52 26.23
N ASN A 296 -5.12 -35.39 27.19
CA ASN A 296 -4.59 -34.95 28.48
C ASN A 296 -3.31 -34.10 28.35
N ASN A 297 -2.48 -34.34 27.32
CA ASN A 297 -1.29 -33.54 27.08
C ASN A 297 -1.60 -32.16 26.48
N ILE A 298 -2.63 -32.04 25.65
CA ILE A 298 -2.99 -30.77 24.97
C ILE A 298 -4.07 -29.98 25.70
N LYS A 299 -4.76 -30.58 26.68
CA LYS A 299 -5.92 -30.01 27.36
C LYS A 299 -5.64 -28.62 27.94
N ASN A 300 -4.55 -28.47 28.70
CA ASN A 300 -4.22 -27.18 29.35
C ASN A 300 -3.89 -26.08 28.33
N ASP A 301 -3.15 -26.43 27.27
CA ASP A 301 -2.84 -25.49 26.18
C ASP A 301 -4.12 -25.06 25.45
N MET A 302 -5.06 -25.98 25.27
CA MET A 302 -6.34 -25.66 24.64
C MET A 302 -7.24 -24.81 25.54
N ILE A 303 -7.28 -25.06 26.85
CA ILE A 303 -8.02 -24.22 27.79
C ILE A 303 -7.45 -22.79 27.78
N LYS A 304 -6.13 -22.65 27.85
CA LYS A 304 -5.48 -21.34 27.75
C LYS A 304 -5.84 -20.62 26.45
N TYR A 305 -5.85 -21.33 25.33
CA TYR A 305 -6.27 -20.77 24.05
C TYR A 305 -7.74 -20.34 24.06
N MET A 306 -8.63 -21.11 24.69
CA MET A 306 -10.04 -20.74 24.83
C MET A 306 -10.24 -19.52 25.75
N GLU A 307 -9.43 -19.35 26.80
CA GLU A 307 -9.39 -18.12 27.61
C GLU A 307 -8.94 -16.91 26.78
N GLU A 308 -7.92 -17.07 25.93
CA GLU A 308 -7.50 -16.04 24.97
C GLU A 308 -8.63 -15.71 23.97
N MET A 309 -9.38 -16.71 23.51
CA MET A 309 -10.54 -16.50 22.62
C MET A 309 -11.68 -15.76 23.32
N ARG A 310 -11.98 -16.10 24.57
CA ARG A 310 -12.98 -15.39 25.39
C ARG A 310 -12.59 -13.93 25.60
N THR A 311 -11.32 -13.66 25.94
CA THR A 311 -10.86 -12.27 26.10
C THR A 311 -10.99 -11.46 24.81
N ARG A 312 -10.69 -12.05 23.65
CA ARG A 312 -10.95 -11.41 22.34
C ARG A 312 -12.44 -11.21 22.08
N ARG A 313 -13.32 -12.13 22.47
CA ARG A 313 -14.77 -11.95 22.36
C ARG A 313 -15.23 -10.77 23.21
N LEU A 314 -14.85 -10.72 24.49
CA LEU A 314 -15.16 -9.62 25.40
C LEU A 314 -14.62 -8.28 24.89
N GLU A 315 -13.42 -8.27 24.29
CA GLU A 315 -12.86 -7.05 23.67
C GLU A 315 -13.69 -6.61 22.45
N ARG A 316 -14.12 -7.54 21.59
CA ARG A 316 -15.01 -7.25 20.45
C ARG A 316 -16.37 -6.72 20.92
N GLU A 317 -17.00 -7.37 21.89
CA GLU A 317 -18.28 -6.94 22.50
C GLU A 317 -18.14 -5.57 23.14
N ARG A 318 -17.08 -5.34 23.92
CA ARG A 318 -16.79 -4.03 24.52
C ARG A 318 -16.60 -2.97 23.44
N LYS A 319 -15.84 -3.26 22.38
CA LYS A 319 -15.63 -2.32 21.27
C LYS A 319 -16.95 -2.00 20.56
N ALA A 320 -17.79 -3.00 20.30
CA ALA A 320 -19.12 -2.82 19.69
C ALA A 320 -20.04 -1.98 20.58
N LEU A 321 -20.02 -2.21 21.90
CA LEU A 321 -20.75 -1.41 22.88
C LEU A 321 -20.28 0.04 22.88
N LEU A 322 -18.97 0.29 22.93
CA LEU A 322 -18.41 1.64 22.86
C LEU A 322 -18.81 2.34 21.55
N ILE A 323 -18.77 1.63 20.42
CA ILE A 323 -19.23 2.15 19.12
C ILE A 323 -20.72 2.54 19.19
N ALA A 324 -21.58 1.70 19.78
CA ALA A 324 -22.99 2.00 19.95
C ALA A 324 -23.21 3.26 20.82
N ARG A 325 -22.48 3.37 21.94
CA ARG A 325 -22.55 4.54 22.84
C ARG A 325 -22.06 5.82 22.16
N LYS A 326 -21.00 5.74 21.35
CA LYS A 326 -20.53 6.88 20.53
C LYS A 326 -21.59 7.33 19.53
N ARG A 327 -22.36 6.42 18.91
CA ARG A 327 -23.48 6.81 18.02
C ARG A 327 -24.51 7.65 18.77
N THR A 328 -24.85 7.28 20.01
CA THR A 328 -25.75 8.06 20.86
C THR A 328 -25.18 9.45 21.15
N ALA A 329 -23.89 9.54 21.51
CA ALA A 329 -23.21 10.81 21.75
C ALA A 329 -23.19 11.71 20.49
N ILE A 330 -22.91 11.13 19.32
CA ILE A 330 -22.95 11.84 18.03
C ILE A 330 -24.35 12.38 17.74
N GLY A 331 -25.41 11.63 18.07
CA GLY A 331 -26.79 12.10 17.96
C GLY A 331 -27.06 13.36 18.80
N VAL A 332 -26.49 13.43 20.02
CA VAL A 332 -26.59 14.60 20.90
C VAL A 332 -25.87 15.80 20.29
N LEU A 333 -24.63 15.63 19.82
CA LEU A 333 -23.86 16.69 19.15
C LEU A 333 -24.60 17.22 17.92
N ARG A 334 -25.12 16.31 17.09
CA ARG A 334 -25.82 16.65 15.86
C ARG A 334 -27.04 17.51 16.13
N ARG A 335 -27.87 17.15 17.12
CA ARG A 335 -29.03 17.99 17.51
C ARG A 335 -28.61 19.39 17.95
N TYR A 336 -27.54 19.49 18.73
CA TYR A 336 -27.00 20.78 19.16
C TYR A 336 -26.52 21.61 17.95
N LYS A 337 -25.78 21.02 17.01
CA LYS A 337 -25.34 21.68 15.79
C LYS A 337 -26.51 22.19 14.95
N ILE A 338 -27.52 21.35 14.70
CA ILE A 338 -28.71 21.72 13.91
C ILE A 338 -29.42 22.94 14.54
N ALA A 339 -29.59 22.95 15.86
CA ALA A 339 -30.23 24.07 16.57
C ALA A 339 -29.44 25.39 16.53
N HIS A 340 -28.17 25.37 16.10
CA HIS A 340 -27.27 26.53 16.05
C HIS A 340 -26.83 26.86 14.62
N LEU A 341 -27.58 26.42 13.60
CA LEU A 341 -27.39 26.86 12.23
C LEU A 341 -27.96 28.29 12.04
N PRO A 342 -27.31 29.15 11.24
CA PRO A 342 -25.97 28.99 10.66
C PRO A 342 -24.86 29.15 11.71
N PHE A 343 -23.73 28.46 11.50
CA PHE A 343 -22.63 28.50 12.47
C PHE A 343 -21.90 29.85 12.51
N THR A 344 -21.94 30.50 13.68
CA THR A 344 -21.18 31.73 13.95
C THR A 344 -19.71 31.48 14.27
N GLY A 345 -19.35 30.27 14.68
CA GLY A 345 -18.00 29.85 15.02
C GLY A 345 -17.75 28.39 14.66
N VAL A 346 -16.48 27.99 14.62
CA VAL A 346 -16.09 26.60 14.37
C VAL A 346 -16.76 25.65 15.37
N MET A 347 -17.20 24.49 14.90
CA MET A 347 -17.88 23.46 15.70
C MET A 347 -17.00 22.20 15.80
N PRO A 348 -17.04 21.46 16.93
CA PRO A 348 -16.30 20.22 17.08
C PRO A 348 -16.86 19.13 16.17
N GLU A 349 -15.99 18.27 15.67
CA GLU A 349 -16.39 17.06 14.94
C GLU A 349 -16.75 15.93 15.89
N ALA A 350 -17.35 14.86 15.37
CA ALA A 350 -17.73 13.68 16.17
C ALA A 350 -16.57 13.15 17.05
N VAL A 351 -15.36 13.15 16.49
CA VAL A 351 -14.15 12.66 17.18
C VAL A 351 -13.74 13.57 18.33
N ASP A 352 -13.79 14.89 18.12
CA ASP A 352 -13.49 15.88 19.16
C ASP A 352 -14.48 15.75 20.31
N PHE A 353 -15.77 15.68 20.00
CA PHE A 353 -16.82 15.58 21.00
C PHE A 353 -16.72 14.29 21.83
N CYS A 354 -16.46 13.15 21.18
CA CYS A 354 -16.21 11.89 21.89
C CYS A 354 -14.94 11.92 22.75
N SER A 355 -14.03 12.87 22.51
CA SER A 355 -12.81 13.05 23.29
C SER A 355 -12.99 14.00 24.48
N PHE A 356 -14.14 14.67 24.61
CA PHE A 356 -14.42 15.52 25.77
C PHE A 356 -14.44 14.66 27.05
N PRO A 357 -13.79 15.10 28.15
CA PRO A 357 -13.69 14.30 29.36
C PRO A 357 -15.04 13.79 29.90
N GLU A 358 -16.07 14.64 29.84
CA GLU A 358 -17.42 14.35 30.29
C GLU A 358 -18.11 13.30 29.40
N VAL A 359 -17.97 13.43 28.08
CA VAL A 359 -18.54 12.49 27.10
C VAL A 359 -17.82 11.15 27.18
N LYS A 360 -16.49 11.18 27.26
CA LYS A 360 -15.64 10.00 27.38
C LYS A 360 -15.96 9.22 28.66
N ALA A 361 -16.17 9.91 29.78
CA ALA A 361 -16.56 9.27 31.04
C ALA A 361 -17.88 8.50 30.92
N ILE A 362 -18.88 9.05 30.19
CA ILE A 362 -20.18 8.39 29.95
C ILE A 362 -20.02 7.21 28.99
N VAL A 363 -19.27 7.39 27.89
CA VAL A 363 -19.06 6.33 26.90
C VAL A 363 -18.30 5.13 27.50
N GLU A 364 -17.31 5.39 28.34
CA GLU A 364 -16.44 4.37 28.95
C GLU A 364 -16.98 3.77 30.26
N MET A 365 -18.23 4.05 30.65
CA MET A 365 -18.91 3.44 31.80
C MET A 365 -18.90 1.89 31.75
N SER A 366 -19.18 1.24 32.88
CA SER A 366 -19.25 -0.22 32.98
C SER A 366 -20.18 -0.83 31.91
N THR A 367 -19.88 -2.04 31.46
CA THR A 367 -20.67 -2.74 30.42
C THR A 367 -22.11 -3.03 30.85
N GLU A 368 -22.38 -3.04 32.15
CA GLU A 368 -23.70 -3.29 32.76
C GLU A 368 -24.60 -2.06 32.76
N THR A 369 -24.04 -0.86 32.57
CA THR A 369 -24.84 0.37 32.56
C THR A 369 -25.39 0.65 31.17
N GLU A 370 -26.72 0.73 31.05
CA GLU A 370 -27.36 1.21 29.82
C GLU A 370 -27.12 2.71 29.65
N VAL A 371 -26.48 3.08 28.53
CA VAL A 371 -26.23 4.48 28.17
C VAL A 371 -27.23 4.87 27.09
N THR A 372 -28.18 5.72 27.47
CA THR A 372 -29.21 6.26 26.58
C THR A 372 -28.98 7.75 26.37
N GLU A 373 -29.81 8.40 25.55
CA GLU A 373 -29.73 9.85 25.38
C GLU A 373 -29.93 10.61 26.70
N ALA A 374 -30.70 10.04 27.65
CA ALA A 374 -30.90 10.62 28.98
C ALA A 374 -29.58 10.72 29.79
N SER A 375 -28.62 9.82 29.54
CA SER A 375 -27.30 9.87 30.17
C SER A 375 -26.50 11.12 29.79
N PHE A 376 -26.85 11.78 28.68
CA PHE A 376 -26.17 12.98 28.17
C PHE A 376 -26.90 14.29 28.48
N VAL A 377 -27.93 14.29 29.34
CA VAL A 377 -28.70 15.51 29.68
C VAL A 377 -27.82 16.59 30.30
N ASP A 378 -26.95 16.24 31.25
CA ASP A 378 -26.02 17.19 31.87
C ASP A 378 -25.03 17.76 30.83
N VAL A 379 -24.45 16.91 29.99
CA VAL A 379 -23.58 17.33 28.87
C VAL A 379 -24.32 18.26 27.91
N SER A 380 -25.59 17.98 27.62
CA SER A 380 -26.43 18.79 26.74
C SER A 380 -26.70 20.17 27.34
N SER A 381 -26.91 20.25 28.67
CA SER A 381 -27.13 21.52 29.38
C SER A 381 -25.87 22.40 29.41
N ARG A 382 -24.68 21.80 29.48
CA ARG A 382 -23.38 22.50 29.50
C ARG A 382 -22.71 22.56 28.12
N MET A 383 -23.43 22.21 27.05
CA MET A 383 -22.86 22.03 25.72
C MET A 383 -22.18 23.30 25.20
N HIS A 384 -22.79 24.47 25.42
CA HIS A 384 -22.22 25.75 25.00
C HIS A 384 -20.85 26.02 25.64
N ASP A 385 -20.74 25.78 26.95
CA ASP A 385 -19.50 25.98 27.70
C ASP A 385 -18.41 25.00 27.26
N LEU A 386 -18.77 23.72 27.04
CA LEU A 386 -17.84 22.70 26.54
C LEU A 386 -17.30 23.05 25.16
N VAL A 387 -18.17 23.50 24.24
CA VAL A 387 -17.77 23.93 22.90
C VAL A 387 -16.88 25.17 22.96
N ASN A 388 -17.17 26.13 23.85
CA ASN A 388 -16.33 27.31 24.02
C ASN A 388 -14.96 26.97 24.63
N SER A 389 -14.91 26.07 25.61
CA SER A 389 -13.65 25.55 26.15
C SER A 389 -12.81 24.87 25.07
N TRP A 390 -13.44 24.03 24.23
CA TRP A 390 -12.79 23.41 23.08
C TRP A 390 -12.29 24.46 22.07
N ARG A 391 -13.07 25.52 21.78
CA ARG A 391 -12.63 26.64 20.93
C ARG A 391 -11.39 27.34 21.48
N THR A 392 -11.34 27.60 22.78
CA THR A 392 -10.15 28.17 23.43
C THR A 392 -8.95 27.24 23.30
N HIS A 393 -9.17 25.92 23.45
CA HIS A 393 -8.11 24.93 23.30
C HIS A 393 -7.53 24.91 21.88
N ILE A 394 -8.36 24.82 20.83
CA ILE A 394 -7.87 24.82 19.44
C ILE A 394 -7.21 26.17 19.06
N HIS A 395 -7.67 27.28 19.65
CA HIS A 395 -7.03 28.59 19.46
C HIS A 395 -5.62 28.62 20.06
N SER A 396 -5.43 28.02 21.24
CA SER A 396 -4.10 27.86 21.84
C SER A 396 -3.17 26.99 20.99
N GLN A 397 -3.69 25.95 20.33
CA GLN A 397 -2.92 25.15 19.38
C GLN A 397 -2.53 25.95 18.13
N LEU A 398 -3.43 26.79 17.60
CA LEU A 398 -3.11 27.70 16.51
C LEU A 398 -2.02 28.71 16.92
N ARG A 399 -2.12 29.29 18.12
CA ARG A 399 -1.11 30.21 18.67
C ARG A 399 0.26 29.54 18.74
N ALA A 400 0.34 28.34 19.30
CA ALA A 400 1.57 27.57 19.34
C ALA A 400 2.15 27.37 17.94
N ARG A 401 1.29 27.06 16.96
CA ARG A 401 1.72 26.91 15.57
C ARG A 401 2.24 28.20 14.94
N VAL A 402 1.62 29.35 15.21
CA VAL A 402 2.12 30.65 14.74
C VAL A 402 3.46 30.97 15.38
N LYS A 403 3.60 30.72 16.70
CA LYS A 403 4.85 30.90 17.45
C LYS A 403 6.00 30.07 16.87
N ASP A 404 5.74 28.80 16.55
CA ASP A 404 6.72 27.91 15.90
C ASP A 404 7.16 28.44 14.53
N ASN A 405 6.22 28.97 13.75
CA ASN A 405 6.54 29.55 12.44
C ASN A 405 7.38 30.82 12.57
N LEU A 406 7.08 31.70 13.53
CA LEU A 406 7.88 32.90 13.80
C LEU A 406 9.31 32.53 14.23
N LEU A 407 9.45 31.54 15.10
CA LEU A 407 10.74 30.98 15.51
C LEU A 407 11.54 30.43 14.32
N PHE A 408 10.89 29.67 13.44
CA PHE A 408 11.52 29.10 12.26
C PHE A 408 11.91 30.18 11.23
N ALA A 409 11.04 31.16 10.99
CA ALA A 409 11.32 32.30 10.11
C ALA A 409 12.49 33.14 10.62
N GLY A 410 12.58 33.38 11.94
CA GLY A 410 13.71 34.07 12.57
C GLY A 410 15.04 33.33 12.35
N LYS A 411 15.04 32.00 12.49
CA LYS A 411 16.22 31.17 12.20
C LYS A 411 16.62 31.22 10.73
N ARG A 412 15.66 31.18 9.79
CA ARG A 412 15.95 31.32 8.36
C ARG A 412 16.58 32.67 8.02
N ARG A 413 16.04 33.77 8.54
CA ARG A 413 16.60 35.12 8.31
C ARG A 413 18.03 35.22 8.86
N ALA A 414 18.26 34.75 10.08
CA ALA A 414 19.58 34.71 10.69
C ALA A 414 20.58 33.78 9.95
N SER A 415 20.10 32.81 9.17
CA SER A 415 20.94 31.96 8.30
C SER A 415 21.17 32.59 6.92
N ALA A 416 20.17 33.26 6.33
CA ALA A 416 20.30 33.96 5.06
C ALA A 416 21.22 35.19 5.16
N GLU A 417 21.14 35.94 6.27
CA GLU A 417 22.03 37.07 6.56
C GLU A 417 23.47 36.63 6.86
N ARG A 418 23.70 35.37 7.28
CA ARG A 418 25.05 34.80 7.40
C ARG A 418 25.75 34.54 6.06
N VAL A 419 25.03 34.59 4.94
CA VAL A 419 25.57 34.37 3.59
C VAL A 419 25.95 35.68 2.90
N ALA A 420 25.42 36.83 3.35
CA ALA A 420 25.82 38.14 2.86
C ALA A 420 26.90 38.76 3.77
N SER A 421 28.17 38.67 3.37
CA SER A 421 29.28 39.35 4.05
C SER A 421 29.22 40.85 3.76
N ASP A 422 28.35 41.58 4.47
CA ASP A 422 28.27 43.05 4.43
C ASP A 422 28.95 43.65 5.68
N PRO A 423 29.98 44.52 5.52
CA PRO A 423 30.65 45.20 6.63
C PRO A 423 29.72 45.99 7.57
N LEU A 424 28.56 46.46 7.07
CA LEU A 424 27.58 47.21 7.89
C LEU A 424 26.87 46.33 8.93
N TYR A 425 26.80 45.02 8.71
CA TYR A 425 26.22 44.07 9.65
C TYR A 425 27.11 43.87 10.89
N GLN A 426 28.42 44.03 10.74
CA GLN A 426 29.37 43.92 11.84
C GLN A 426 29.20 45.07 12.85
N GLU A 427 29.05 46.31 12.37
CA GLU A 427 28.77 47.49 13.20
C GLU A 427 27.39 47.41 13.89
N TYR A 428 26.38 46.89 13.18
CA TYR A 428 25.03 46.72 13.75
C TYR A 428 24.99 45.66 14.86
N VAL A 429 25.66 44.52 14.68
CA VAL A 429 25.76 43.47 15.71
C VAL A 429 26.55 43.94 16.94
N GLU A 430 27.56 44.79 16.75
CA GLU A 430 28.28 45.43 17.86
C GLU A 430 27.41 46.45 18.62
N SER A 431 26.49 47.14 17.92
CA SER A 431 25.53 48.08 18.54
C SER A 431 24.45 47.41 19.40
N LEU A 432 24.19 46.11 19.20
CA LEU A 432 23.17 45.32 19.92
C LEU A 432 23.68 44.68 21.23
N GLY A 433 24.92 44.98 21.65
CA GLY A 433 25.42 44.62 22.99
C GLY A 433 25.61 43.11 23.22
N ALA A 434 26.34 42.42 22.35
CA ALA A 434 26.66 41.01 22.54
C ALA A 434 27.74 40.81 23.63
N THR A 435 27.39 40.19 24.76
CA THR A 435 28.37 39.73 25.76
C THR A 435 29.04 38.43 25.28
N ILE A 436 30.37 38.45 25.17
CA ILE A 436 31.22 37.29 24.83
C ILE A 436 31.44 36.45 26.10
N ASP A 437 31.20 35.14 26.04
CA ASP A 437 31.57 34.21 27.12
C ASP A 437 33.07 33.87 27.04
N VAL A 438 33.69 33.59 28.19
CA VAL A 438 35.14 33.50 28.47
C VAL A 438 35.88 32.42 27.64
N LYS A 439 35.17 31.64 26.83
CA LYS A 439 35.72 30.60 25.93
C LYS A 439 35.60 30.92 24.43
N GLY A 440 35.24 32.14 24.03
CA GLY A 440 35.33 32.59 22.63
C GLY A 440 34.33 31.93 21.66
N LYS A 441 33.22 31.35 22.16
CA LYS A 441 32.10 30.92 21.31
C LYS A 441 31.02 32.02 21.30
N LYS A 442 30.70 32.54 20.11
CA LYS A 442 29.58 33.47 19.91
C LYS A 442 28.28 32.80 20.36
N LYS A 443 27.58 33.40 21.32
CA LYS A 443 26.27 32.94 21.80
C LYS A 443 25.22 33.33 20.75
N GLU A 444 24.43 32.35 20.33
CA GLU A 444 23.35 32.50 19.37
C GLU A 444 22.36 33.58 19.86
N VAL A 445 22.26 34.70 19.15
CA VAL A 445 21.30 35.76 19.48
C VAL A 445 19.92 35.27 19.04
N SER A 446 19.15 34.72 19.96
CA SER A 446 17.74 34.42 19.75
C SER A 446 16.97 35.75 19.64
N LEU A 447 16.39 36.03 18.48
CA LEU A 447 15.47 37.15 18.31
C LEU A 447 14.33 37.04 19.34
N PRO A 448 13.86 38.15 19.95
CA PRO A 448 12.74 38.13 20.87
C PRO A 448 11.50 37.56 20.16
N VAL A 449 10.98 36.44 20.65
CA VAL A 449 9.72 35.89 20.17
C VAL A 449 8.59 36.70 20.81
N PRO A 450 7.62 37.20 20.03
CA PRO A 450 6.46 37.90 20.58
C PRO A 450 5.79 37.09 21.70
N GLY A 451 5.29 37.80 22.71
CA GLY A 451 4.55 37.20 23.81
C GLY A 451 3.25 36.55 23.33
N ASP A 452 2.70 35.60 24.08
CA ASP A 452 1.48 34.89 23.67
C ASP A 452 0.30 35.86 23.39
N ALA A 453 0.17 36.94 24.16
CA ALA A 453 -0.84 37.97 23.96
C ALA A 453 -0.64 38.80 22.68
N GLU A 454 0.61 39.01 22.26
CA GLU A 454 0.92 39.70 21.00
C GLU A 454 0.58 38.80 19.80
N ILE A 455 0.88 37.50 19.90
CA ILE A 455 0.51 36.52 18.86
C ILE A 455 -1.02 36.43 18.71
N ASP A 456 -1.76 36.47 19.82
CA ASP A 456 -3.23 36.51 19.76
C ASP A 456 -3.77 37.75 19.05
N GLN A 457 -3.10 38.90 19.18
CA GLN A 457 -3.47 40.11 18.44
C GLN A 457 -3.08 40.02 16.96
N MET A 458 -2.01 39.28 16.63
CA MET A 458 -1.58 39.08 15.25
C MET A 458 -2.48 38.12 14.46
N ILE A 459 -2.99 37.05 15.08
CA ILE A 459 -3.78 36.00 14.39
C ILE A 459 -4.97 36.58 13.58
N PRO A 460 -5.78 37.52 14.10
CA PRO A 460 -6.92 38.09 13.39
C PRO A 460 -6.58 39.09 12.29
N LEU A 461 -5.33 39.57 12.21
CA LEU A 461 -4.93 40.59 11.23
C LEU A 461 -5.12 40.08 9.80
N ALA A 462 -5.56 40.96 8.90
CA ALA A 462 -5.68 40.66 7.47
C ALA A 462 -4.33 40.28 6.84
N THR A 463 -3.23 40.76 7.45
CA THR A 463 -1.86 40.47 7.05
C THR A 463 -1.34 39.11 7.54
N THR A 464 -2.04 38.44 8.46
CA THR A 464 -1.68 37.09 8.92
C THR A 464 -2.40 36.05 8.07
N VAL A 465 -1.76 35.65 6.97
CA VAL A 465 -2.34 34.71 6.00
C VAL A 465 -1.78 33.31 6.22
N PHE A 466 -2.65 32.31 6.20
CA PHE A 466 -2.29 30.90 6.37
C PHE A 466 -2.32 30.15 5.04
N ARG A 467 -1.49 29.10 4.95
CA ARG A 467 -1.54 28.07 3.91
C ARG A 467 -1.65 26.69 4.55
N CYS A 468 -2.30 25.76 3.84
CA CYS A 468 -2.40 24.36 4.25
C CYS A 468 -1.43 23.50 3.44
N LYS A 469 -0.55 22.74 4.11
CA LYS A 469 0.48 21.91 3.48
C LYS A 469 -0.07 20.84 2.52
N THR A 470 -1.24 20.28 2.82
CA THR A 470 -1.86 19.19 2.02
C THR A 470 -2.70 19.67 0.84
N CYS A 471 -3.18 20.93 0.89
CA CYS A 471 -3.97 21.53 -0.19
C CYS A 471 -3.11 22.20 -1.27
N THR A 472 -1.79 22.27 -1.07
CA THR A 472 -0.82 22.66 -2.11
C THR A 472 -0.81 21.60 -3.22
N PRO A 473 -0.96 21.96 -4.50
CA PRO A 473 -0.84 21.00 -5.61
C PRO A 473 0.63 20.63 -5.82
N SER A 474 1.20 19.83 -4.92
CA SER A 474 2.40 19.06 -5.24
C SER A 474 1.96 17.90 -6.12
N ILE A 475 2.55 17.85 -7.31
CA ILE A 475 2.42 16.80 -8.31
C ILE A 475 2.55 15.44 -7.61
N GLY A 476 1.65 14.51 -7.97
CA GLY A 476 1.31 13.35 -7.17
C GLY A 476 2.47 12.41 -6.84
N LEU A 477 2.42 11.87 -5.62
CA LEU A 477 2.46 10.44 -5.27
C LEU A 477 2.25 10.32 -3.75
N PRO A 478 1.44 9.36 -3.26
CA PRO A 478 1.18 9.20 -1.83
C PRO A 478 2.33 8.41 -1.19
N GLY A 479 3.21 9.10 -0.48
CA GLY A 479 4.21 8.44 0.36
C GLY A 479 5.54 9.16 0.41
N ASP A 480 5.56 10.39 0.92
CA ASP A 480 6.76 10.84 1.63
C ASP A 480 6.38 11.78 2.76
N SER A 481 6.35 11.24 3.98
CA SER A 481 6.38 12.04 5.20
C SER A 481 7.84 12.40 5.52
N SER A 482 8.54 12.94 4.52
CA SER A 482 9.89 13.45 4.66
C SER A 482 9.79 14.91 5.08
N ASP A 483 10.03 15.14 6.35
CA ASP A 483 10.33 16.44 6.94
C ASP A 483 11.74 16.84 6.47
N SER A 484 11.93 17.18 5.20
CA SER A 484 13.28 17.49 4.68
C SER A 484 13.22 18.21 3.34
N GLU A 485 13.72 19.45 3.34
CA GLU A 485 14.56 20.14 2.33
C GLU A 485 14.15 20.18 0.83
N TYR A 486 13.20 19.36 0.37
CA TYR A 486 12.79 19.30 -1.03
C TYR A 486 11.87 20.46 -1.44
N ASP A 487 11.09 21.00 -0.52
CA ASP A 487 10.27 22.19 -0.76
C ASP A 487 11.14 23.45 -1.00
N ASP A 488 12.34 23.51 -0.38
CA ASP A 488 13.33 24.59 -0.61
C ASP A 488 14.07 24.40 -1.96
N PHE A 489 14.22 23.17 -2.45
CA PHE A 489 14.89 22.90 -3.73
C PHE A 489 14.09 23.42 -4.95
N LEU A 490 12.76 23.38 -4.89
CA LEU A 490 11.89 23.90 -5.97
C LEU A 490 11.84 25.44 -6.01
N ASP A 491 12.23 26.13 -4.93
CA ASP A 491 12.36 27.59 -4.92
C ASP A 491 13.59 28.08 -5.67
N ILE A 492 14.64 27.26 -5.72
CA ILE A 492 15.90 27.56 -6.41
C ILE A 492 15.72 27.50 -7.93
N LEU A 493 14.83 26.63 -8.45
CA LEU A 493 14.64 26.41 -9.89
C LEU A 493 13.61 27.33 -10.55
N GLY A 494 13.00 28.27 -9.80
CA GLY A 494 12.19 29.35 -10.40
C GLY A 494 10.91 28.92 -11.14
N GLY A 495 10.50 27.65 -11.04
CA GLY A 495 9.27 27.13 -11.65
C GLY A 495 8.02 27.86 -11.16
N ARG A 496 7.00 27.99 -12.03
CA ARG A 496 5.69 28.52 -11.64
C ARG A 496 5.03 27.54 -10.64
N ARG A 497 5.19 27.80 -9.34
CA ARG A 497 4.43 27.11 -8.29
C ARG A 497 2.92 27.15 -8.65
N SER A 498 2.23 26.02 -8.56
CA SER A 498 0.78 26.06 -8.29
C SER A 498 0.61 26.56 -6.85
N ARG A 499 0.43 27.87 -6.66
CA ARG A 499 0.43 28.48 -5.32
C ARG A 499 -0.87 28.17 -4.57
N SER A 500 -0.73 27.80 -3.28
CA SER A 500 -1.81 27.49 -2.33
C SER A 500 -2.86 28.61 -2.27
N VAL A 501 -4.12 28.24 -2.04
CA VAL A 501 -5.20 29.21 -1.78
C VAL A 501 -4.94 29.89 -0.43
N PRO A 502 -4.91 31.23 -0.34
CA PRO A 502 -4.71 31.93 0.92
C PRO A 502 -5.90 31.72 1.87
N LEU A 503 -5.61 31.42 3.13
CA LEU A 503 -6.60 31.17 4.19
C LEU A 503 -6.50 32.27 5.27
N PHE A 504 -7.63 32.83 5.69
CA PHE A 504 -7.70 33.92 6.65
C PHE A 504 -8.46 33.53 7.93
N TYR A 505 -8.13 34.15 9.05
CA TYR A 505 -8.87 34.03 10.31
C TYR A 505 -10.20 34.80 10.24
N PRO A 506 -11.30 34.37 10.91
CA PRO A 506 -11.46 33.15 11.72
C PRO A 506 -11.82 31.90 10.90
N LYS A 507 -12.09 32.06 9.61
CA LYS A 507 -12.62 31.02 8.72
C LYS A 507 -11.66 29.84 8.53
N VAL A 508 -10.35 30.08 8.63
CA VAL A 508 -9.30 29.05 8.59
C VAL A 508 -9.48 27.96 9.66
N MET A 509 -10.13 28.29 10.78
CA MET A 509 -10.36 27.33 11.88
C MET A 509 -11.26 26.17 11.47
N GLY A 510 -12.12 26.34 10.45
CA GLY A 510 -12.95 25.26 9.89
C GLY A 510 -12.35 24.57 8.68
N HIS A 511 -11.05 24.77 8.39
CA HIS A 511 -10.44 24.12 7.24
C HIS A 511 -10.50 22.60 7.36
N CYS A 512 -11.04 21.91 6.34
CA CYS A 512 -11.36 20.48 6.43
C CYS A 512 -10.14 19.60 6.75
N CYS A 513 -8.92 19.99 6.36
CA CYS A 513 -7.72 19.23 6.70
C CYS A 513 -7.35 19.28 8.19
N LEU A 514 -7.96 20.18 8.98
CA LEU A 514 -7.74 20.23 10.42
C LEU A 514 -8.52 19.13 11.15
N THR A 515 -9.63 18.68 10.58
CA THR A 515 -10.52 17.67 11.18
C THR A 515 -10.65 16.40 10.34
N ARG A 516 -9.96 16.33 9.20
CA ARG A 516 -9.98 15.16 8.29
C ARG A 516 -8.57 14.78 7.86
N SER A 517 -8.28 13.48 7.91
CA SER A 517 -7.03 12.90 7.41
C SER A 517 -7.27 12.18 6.08
N ARG A 518 -6.34 12.32 5.13
CA ARG A 518 -6.37 11.53 3.89
C ARG A 518 -5.88 10.12 4.19
N THR A 519 -6.77 9.14 4.10
CA THR A 519 -6.42 7.73 4.31
C THR A 519 -6.06 7.06 3.00
N LEU A 520 -5.01 6.23 3.02
CA LEU A 520 -4.70 5.35 1.90
C LEU A 520 -5.87 4.36 1.67
N PRO A 521 -6.10 3.91 0.44
CA PRO A 521 -7.19 2.97 0.11
C PRO A 521 -7.22 1.71 1.00
N TRP A 522 -6.07 1.23 1.45
CA TRP A 522 -5.93 0.04 2.30
C TRP A 522 -6.37 0.25 3.75
N ASP A 523 -6.30 1.49 4.26
CA ASP A 523 -6.71 1.85 5.62
C ASP A 523 -8.21 2.16 5.72
N TYR A 524 -8.89 2.34 4.57
CA TYR A 524 -10.31 2.69 4.49
C TYR A 524 -11.22 1.62 5.13
N PHE A 525 -10.84 0.34 5.04
CA PHE A 525 -11.58 -0.77 5.65
C PHE A 525 -11.14 -1.07 7.10
N ALA A 526 -10.25 -0.28 7.70
CA ALA A 526 -9.61 -0.62 8.97
C ALA A 526 -10.46 -0.29 10.22
N THR A 527 -11.48 0.58 10.10
CA THR A 527 -12.29 0.99 11.27
C THR A 527 -13.78 1.06 10.97
N ASP A 528 -14.56 0.12 11.51
CA ASP A 528 -16.03 0.17 11.54
C ASP A 528 -16.61 1.17 12.55
N ASP A 529 -15.77 1.98 13.20
CA ASP A 529 -16.20 2.96 14.19
C ASP A 529 -16.77 4.21 13.46
N PRO A 530 -18.08 4.52 13.60
CA PRO A 530 -18.73 5.65 12.95
C PRO A 530 -18.12 7.00 13.34
N ASN A 531 -17.40 7.06 14.46
CA ASN A 531 -16.68 8.24 14.90
C ASN A 531 -15.65 8.71 13.86
N PHE A 532 -14.97 7.76 13.20
CA PHE A 532 -13.91 8.05 12.24
C PHE A 532 -14.37 7.91 10.78
N ARG A 533 -15.43 7.13 10.55
CA ARG A 533 -15.87 6.72 9.21
C ARG A 533 -16.61 7.83 8.47
N ILE A 534 -16.24 8.00 7.20
CA ILE A 534 -16.94 8.80 6.18
C ILE A 534 -17.02 7.91 4.93
N ASP A 535 -18.19 7.79 4.31
CA ASP A 535 -18.45 6.96 3.11
C ASP A 535 -17.93 7.63 1.81
N PHE A 536 -17.15 8.70 1.95
CA PHE A 536 -16.43 9.40 0.89
C PHE A 536 -15.04 8.78 0.64
N PRO A 537 -14.54 8.70 -0.61
CA PRO A 537 -13.25 8.08 -0.89
C PRO A 537 -12.10 8.81 -0.19
N MET A 538 -11.26 8.03 0.52
CA MET A 538 -9.95 8.44 1.04
C MET A 538 -9.93 9.57 2.09
N SER A 539 -10.94 9.67 2.96
CA SER A 539 -10.87 10.53 4.14
C SER A 539 -11.50 9.90 5.40
N THR A 540 -10.94 10.21 6.57
CA THR A 540 -11.51 9.85 7.88
C THR A 540 -11.54 11.08 8.78
N ARG A 541 -12.52 11.13 9.69
CA ARG A 541 -12.58 12.18 10.73
C ARG A 541 -11.40 12.00 11.69
N THR A 542 -10.84 13.11 12.15
CA THR A 542 -9.82 13.16 13.20
C THR A 542 -10.16 14.27 14.19
N ASN A 543 -9.52 14.24 15.36
CA ASN A 543 -9.54 15.42 16.23
C ASN A 543 -8.95 16.63 15.50
N TRP A 544 -9.45 17.82 15.83
CA TRP A 544 -8.96 19.08 15.29
C TRP A 544 -7.47 19.25 15.58
N ASN A 545 -6.69 19.63 14.57
CA ASN A 545 -5.25 19.85 14.72
C ASN A 545 -4.69 20.92 13.75
N ALA A 546 -3.92 21.87 14.28
CA ALA A 546 -3.27 22.95 13.54
C ALA A 546 -1.97 22.57 12.79
N HIS A 547 -1.44 21.35 12.90
CA HIS A 547 -0.11 20.98 12.36
C HIS A 547 0.03 21.22 10.85
N LEU A 548 -1.05 21.10 10.09
CA LEU A 548 -1.05 21.30 8.64
C LEU A 548 -1.04 22.78 8.23
N LEU A 549 -1.29 23.70 9.17
CA LEU A 549 -1.25 25.14 8.92
C LEU A 549 0.16 25.69 9.05
N GLN A 550 0.44 26.67 8.20
CA GLN A 550 1.63 27.49 8.24
C GLN A 550 1.28 28.92 7.85
N VAL A 551 1.95 29.91 8.47
CA VAL A 551 1.86 31.30 8.04
C VAL A 551 2.58 31.45 6.69
N ASP A 552 1.86 31.95 5.69
CA ASP A 552 2.38 32.18 4.34
C ASP A 552 2.95 33.60 4.25
N GLU A 553 4.28 33.72 4.30
CA GLU A 553 4.98 35.01 4.26
C GLU A 553 4.72 35.79 2.96
N GLN A 554 4.60 35.10 1.82
CA GLN A 554 4.36 35.75 0.51
C GLN A 554 2.94 36.27 0.43
N ALA A 555 1.97 35.47 0.88
CA ALA A 555 0.58 35.88 0.95
C ALA A 555 0.38 37.02 1.96
N SER A 556 1.08 36.98 3.10
CA SER A 556 1.08 38.04 4.11
C SER A 556 1.60 39.37 3.55
N LYS A 557 2.68 39.35 2.75
CA LYS A 557 3.18 40.53 2.02
C LYS A 557 2.15 41.06 1.01
N ALA A 558 1.52 40.17 0.24
CA ALA A 558 0.49 40.57 -0.73
C ALA A 558 -0.73 41.20 -0.03
N ALA A 559 -1.19 40.61 1.07
CA ALA A 559 -2.29 41.13 1.87
C ALA A 559 -1.98 42.53 2.43
N ARG A 560 -0.76 42.77 2.92
CA ARG A 560 -0.32 44.09 3.37
C ARG A 560 -0.53 45.16 2.29
N THR A 561 -0.08 44.89 1.07
CA THR A 561 -0.21 45.85 -0.04
C THR A 561 -1.65 46.12 -0.47
N VAL A 562 -2.53 45.13 -0.30
CA VAL A 562 -3.96 45.26 -0.57
C VAL A 562 -4.63 46.13 0.51
N VAL A 563 -4.27 45.93 1.78
CA VAL A 563 -4.78 46.72 2.91
C VAL A 563 -4.33 48.18 2.79
N GLU A 564 -3.05 48.43 2.48
CA GLU A 564 -2.52 49.78 2.24
C GLU A 564 -3.23 50.49 1.07
N ALA A 565 -3.50 49.76 -0.02
CA ALA A 565 -4.24 50.30 -1.17
C ALA A 565 -5.70 50.65 -0.85
N CYS A 566 -6.26 50.08 0.22
CA CYS A 566 -7.58 50.44 0.71
C CYS A 566 -7.57 51.64 1.67
N GLY A 567 -6.39 52.18 2.01
CA GLY A 567 -6.22 53.27 2.97
C GLY A 567 -6.26 52.84 4.44
N GLU A 568 -6.15 51.53 4.70
CA GLU A 568 -6.20 50.94 6.04
C GLU A 568 -4.81 50.62 6.58
N ASP A 569 -4.64 50.58 7.91
CA ASP A 569 -3.35 50.26 8.54
C ASP A 569 -3.14 48.74 8.67
N PRO A 570 -2.10 48.16 8.02
CA PRO A 570 -1.84 46.72 8.04
C PRO A 570 -1.51 46.10 9.41
N LEU A 571 -1.16 46.91 10.41
CA LEU A 571 -0.78 46.44 11.75
C LEU A 571 -1.97 46.23 12.68
N ILE A 572 -3.12 46.83 12.38
CA ILE A 572 -4.32 46.78 13.22
C ILE A 572 -5.56 46.25 12.49
N THR A 573 -5.54 46.24 11.16
CA THR A 573 -6.69 45.86 10.35
C THR A 573 -6.89 44.35 10.34
N THR A 574 -8.06 43.89 10.80
CA THR A 574 -8.42 42.47 10.81
C THR A 574 -8.99 42.00 9.48
N ALA A 575 -8.91 40.69 9.22
CA ALA A 575 -9.53 40.10 8.04
C ALA A 575 -11.06 40.31 8.01
N THR A 576 -11.71 40.31 9.18
CA THR A 576 -13.15 40.57 9.30
C THR A 576 -13.50 42.02 8.94
N LYS A 577 -12.66 42.99 9.35
CA LYS A 577 -12.86 44.39 8.96
C LYS A 577 -12.75 44.56 7.44
N MET A 578 -11.80 43.88 6.81
CA MET A 578 -11.69 43.89 5.34
C MET A 578 -12.88 43.24 4.64
N ASP A 579 -13.50 42.23 5.25
CA ASP A 579 -14.74 41.62 4.75
C ASP A 579 -15.94 42.56 4.80
N GLU A 580 -16.06 43.30 5.90
CA GLU A 580 -17.13 44.30 6.08
C GLU A 580 -16.97 45.48 5.12
N LEU A 581 -15.73 45.86 4.80
CA LEU A 581 -15.43 46.92 3.82
C LEU A 581 -15.70 46.50 2.37
N ASP A 582 -15.64 45.20 2.07
CA ASP A 582 -15.77 44.58 0.74
C ASP A 582 -15.14 45.38 -0.43
N PRO A 583 -13.85 45.77 -0.35
CA PRO A 583 -13.27 46.66 -1.35
C PRO A 583 -13.03 45.92 -2.67
N HIS A 584 -13.38 46.58 -3.76
CA HIS A 584 -13.13 46.13 -5.13
C HIS A 584 -11.89 46.85 -5.69
N LEU A 585 -10.91 46.07 -6.14
CA LEU A 585 -9.57 46.53 -6.48
C LEU A 585 -9.22 46.18 -7.93
N ALA A 586 -8.88 47.19 -8.71
CA ALA A 586 -8.41 47.05 -10.08
C ALA A 586 -6.89 46.83 -10.11
N CYS A 587 -6.44 45.80 -10.83
CA CYS A 587 -5.01 45.51 -10.98
C CYS A 587 -4.41 46.25 -12.18
N LEU A 588 -3.71 47.36 -11.95
CA LEU A 588 -3.12 48.16 -13.04
C LEU A 588 -1.96 47.45 -13.75
N ASP A 589 -1.35 46.43 -13.13
CA ASP A 589 -0.33 45.59 -13.76
C ASP A 589 -0.94 44.65 -14.84
N CYS A 590 -2.26 44.43 -14.82
CA CYS A 590 -2.99 43.61 -15.80
C CYS A 590 -3.82 44.44 -16.79
N MET A 591 -3.62 45.75 -16.85
CA MET A 591 -4.36 46.65 -17.74
C MET A 591 -4.11 46.34 -19.22
N ARG A 592 -5.20 46.17 -19.98
CA ARG A 592 -5.18 45.98 -21.45
C ARG A 592 -5.59 47.29 -22.13
N TRP A 593 -4.65 47.93 -22.82
CA TRP A 593 -4.91 49.21 -23.49
C TRP A 593 -5.79 49.05 -24.73
N SER A 594 -6.73 49.98 -24.93
CA SER A 594 -7.64 50.00 -26.08
C SER A 594 -6.88 50.21 -27.39
N LYS A 595 -7.26 49.44 -28.42
CA LYS A 595 -6.73 49.60 -29.79
C LYS A 595 -7.39 50.75 -30.55
N HIS A 596 -8.44 51.36 -30.00
CA HIS A 596 -9.27 52.36 -30.68
C HIS A 596 -9.19 53.74 -30.02
N GLU A 597 -9.10 53.83 -28.69
CA GLU A 597 -9.04 55.10 -27.96
C GLU A 597 -7.70 55.31 -27.26
N VAL A 598 -7.19 56.55 -27.32
CA VAL A 598 -5.98 56.97 -26.60
C VAL A 598 -6.33 57.13 -25.11
N ASN A 599 -5.44 56.71 -24.21
CA ASN A 599 -5.62 56.82 -22.75
C ASN A 599 -6.79 56.01 -22.14
N GLN A 600 -7.37 55.06 -22.89
CA GLN A 600 -8.36 54.12 -22.38
C GLN A 600 -7.76 52.71 -22.27
N GLY A 601 -8.05 52.01 -21.18
CA GLY A 601 -7.74 50.59 -21.05
C GLY A 601 -8.68 49.84 -20.10
N GLU A 602 -8.83 48.56 -20.38
CA GLU A 602 -9.64 47.61 -19.64
C GLU A 602 -8.82 47.01 -18.50
N VAL A 603 -9.37 47.00 -17.29
CA VAL A 603 -8.68 46.49 -16.10
C VAL A 603 -9.54 45.47 -15.35
N PRO A 604 -9.00 44.29 -15.00
CA PRO A 604 -9.71 43.31 -14.20
C PRO A 604 -9.87 43.76 -12.74
N VAL A 605 -11.05 43.51 -12.17
CA VAL A 605 -11.47 43.96 -10.83
C VAL A 605 -11.62 42.78 -9.88
N PHE A 606 -10.99 42.85 -8.71
CA PHE A 606 -10.96 41.74 -7.75
C PHE A 606 -11.55 42.16 -6.40
N THR A 607 -12.23 41.23 -5.71
CA THR A 607 -12.45 41.36 -4.26
C THR A 607 -11.14 41.31 -3.50
N TRP A 608 -11.07 41.82 -2.26
CA TRP A 608 -9.81 41.87 -1.52
C TRP A 608 -9.11 40.50 -1.37
N ARG A 609 -9.86 39.42 -1.09
CA ARG A 609 -9.30 38.06 -1.00
C ARG A 609 -8.80 37.53 -2.34
N SER A 610 -9.55 37.78 -3.42
CA SER A 610 -9.15 37.35 -4.76
C SER A 610 -7.99 38.19 -5.29
N ALA A 611 -7.86 39.46 -4.89
CA ALA A 611 -6.72 40.33 -5.17
C ALA A 611 -5.43 39.78 -4.55
N VAL A 612 -5.49 39.31 -3.29
CA VAL A 612 -4.35 38.63 -2.64
C VAL A 612 -3.98 37.36 -3.38
N GLN A 613 -4.96 36.51 -3.73
CA GLN A 613 -4.70 35.28 -4.49
C GLN A 613 -4.13 35.56 -5.88
N HIS A 614 -4.67 36.55 -6.60
CA HIS A 614 -4.20 37.00 -7.90
C HIS A 614 -2.75 37.52 -7.82
N ARG A 615 -2.46 38.38 -6.85
CA ARG A 615 -1.08 38.87 -6.61
C ARG A 615 -0.14 37.72 -6.36
N ILE A 616 -0.54 36.76 -5.55
CA ILE A 616 0.25 35.57 -5.30
C ILE A 616 0.41 34.79 -6.59
N ARG A 617 -0.57 34.59 -7.47
CA ARG A 617 -0.40 33.71 -8.64
C ARG A 617 0.32 34.34 -9.83
N GLU A 618 -0.09 35.56 -10.19
CA GLU A 618 0.32 36.21 -11.45
C GLU A 618 1.51 37.15 -11.26
N HIS A 619 1.68 37.70 -10.05
CA HIS A 619 2.76 38.63 -9.76
C HIS A 619 3.73 38.04 -8.71
N ARG A 620 5.00 38.42 -8.73
CA ARG A 620 5.91 38.11 -7.61
C ARG A 620 5.86 39.29 -6.63
N PRO A 621 5.43 39.09 -5.37
CA PRO A 621 5.37 40.18 -4.38
C PRO A 621 6.72 40.90 -4.20
N ASP A 622 7.84 40.19 -4.40
CA ASP A 622 9.19 40.69 -4.11
C ASP A 622 9.86 41.46 -5.28
N ARG A 623 9.27 41.47 -6.50
CA ARG A 623 9.95 42.04 -7.69
C ARG A 623 9.43 43.40 -8.15
N GLN A 624 8.17 43.72 -7.88
CA GLN A 624 7.55 44.98 -8.33
C GLN A 624 6.59 45.50 -7.25
N PRO A 625 6.51 46.83 -7.03
CA PRO A 625 5.47 47.39 -6.17
C PRO A 625 4.10 47.20 -6.84
N PRO A 626 3.09 46.70 -6.12
CA PRO A 626 1.76 46.54 -6.69
C PRO A 626 1.10 47.88 -6.99
N LYS A 627 0.45 47.96 -8.15
CA LYS A 627 -0.39 49.10 -8.52
C LYS A 627 -1.87 48.71 -8.41
N TRP A 628 -2.39 48.77 -7.20
CA TRP A 628 -3.82 48.59 -6.93
C TRP A 628 -4.54 49.93 -6.97
N LYS A 629 -5.69 49.97 -7.65
CA LYS A 629 -6.62 51.10 -7.57
C LYS A 629 -7.93 50.62 -6.97
N LYS A 630 -8.30 51.17 -5.81
CA LYS A 630 -9.63 50.96 -5.21
C LYS A 630 -10.68 51.62 -6.09
N LEU A 631 -11.75 50.89 -6.41
CA LEU A 631 -12.88 51.42 -7.16
C LEU A 631 -13.88 52.06 -6.19
N GLU A 632 -14.37 53.24 -6.56
CA GLU A 632 -15.38 54.01 -5.83
C GLU A 632 -16.33 54.68 -6.84
N GLY A 633 -17.55 55.02 -6.40
CA GLY A 633 -18.54 55.72 -7.22
C GLY A 633 -19.00 54.91 -8.46
N GLU A 634 -19.14 55.59 -9.59
CA GLU A 634 -19.71 55.06 -10.84
C GLU A 634 -18.97 53.81 -11.36
N LEU A 635 -17.66 53.72 -11.17
CA LEU A 635 -16.85 52.56 -11.61
C LEU A 635 -17.12 51.30 -10.80
N LEU A 636 -17.51 51.45 -9.53
CA LEU A 636 -17.91 50.34 -8.68
C LEU A 636 -19.29 49.81 -9.10
N GLU A 637 -20.21 50.72 -9.46
CA GLU A 637 -21.52 50.37 -10.00
C GLU A 637 -21.38 49.66 -11.35
N GLU A 638 -20.49 50.13 -12.23
CA GLU A 638 -20.15 49.47 -13.49
C GLU A 638 -19.57 48.07 -13.26
N SER A 639 -18.60 47.91 -12.36
CA SER A 639 -18.06 46.58 -11.99
C SER A 639 -19.17 45.64 -11.51
N ASN A 640 -20.05 46.12 -10.64
CA ASN A 640 -21.15 45.33 -10.10
C ASN A 640 -22.17 44.96 -11.19
N GLN A 641 -22.43 45.86 -12.12
CA GLN A 641 -23.32 45.59 -13.25
C GLN A 641 -22.68 44.63 -14.25
N ASN A 642 -21.39 44.75 -14.54
CA ASN A 642 -20.65 43.84 -15.42
C ASN A 642 -20.61 42.43 -14.83
N ALA A 643 -20.37 42.31 -13.52
CA ALA A 643 -20.47 41.04 -12.81
C ALA A 643 -21.89 40.42 -12.87
N ARG A 644 -22.95 41.24 -12.80
CA ARG A 644 -24.35 40.79 -12.92
C ARG A 644 -24.73 40.42 -14.36
N ASN A 645 -24.31 41.19 -15.36
CA ASN A 645 -24.64 40.98 -16.77
C ASN A 645 -23.93 39.75 -17.36
N MET A 646 -22.71 39.47 -16.91
CA MET A 646 -21.99 38.24 -17.25
C MET A 646 -22.74 36.98 -16.77
N HIS A 647 -23.45 37.05 -15.62
CA HIS A 647 -24.32 35.97 -15.16
C HIS A 647 -25.59 35.77 -16.02
N ILE A 648 -26.03 36.80 -16.75
CA ILE A 648 -27.22 36.74 -17.61
C ILE A 648 -26.90 36.07 -18.97
N HIS A 649 -25.69 36.25 -19.50
CA HIS A 649 -25.29 35.70 -20.81
C HIS A 649 -25.05 34.19 -20.88
N ILE A 650 -25.24 33.45 -19.78
CA ILE A 650 -25.17 31.97 -19.75
C ILE A 650 -26.52 31.32 -20.14
N PHE A 651 -27.58 32.12 -20.36
CA PHE A 651 -28.91 31.62 -20.76
C PHE A 651 -29.22 31.91 -22.24
N ASP A 652 -28.82 31.00 -23.11
CA ASP A 652 -29.41 30.80 -24.46
C ASP A 652 -29.88 29.34 -24.66
N PHE A 653 -30.48 28.75 -23.62
CA PHE A 653 -31.36 27.56 -23.71
C PHE A 653 -32.48 27.64 -22.66
N PRO A 654 -33.78 27.49 -23.02
CA PRO A 654 -34.89 27.52 -22.06
C PRO A 654 -35.40 26.10 -21.72
N PRO A 655 -36.32 25.91 -20.76
CA PRO A 655 -36.49 26.60 -19.47
C PRO A 655 -36.59 25.60 -18.30
N PHE A 656 -35.80 25.77 -17.23
CA PHE A 656 -36.15 25.24 -15.91
C PHE A 656 -35.76 26.24 -14.81
N ALA A 657 -36.79 26.69 -14.11
CA ALA A 657 -36.89 27.39 -12.82
C ALA A 657 -35.69 28.21 -12.29
N ASP A 658 -35.93 29.52 -12.18
CA ASP A 658 -35.36 30.50 -11.24
C ASP A 658 -33.94 30.25 -10.71
N ILE A 659 -32.96 30.73 -11.48
CA ILE A 659 -31.58 30.90 -11.04
C ILE A 659 -31.37 32.37 -10.68
N THR A 660 -31.85 32.77 -9.51
CA THR A 660 -31.36 33.98 -8.82
C THR A 660 -30.42 33.54 -7.70
N GLN A 661 -29.18 33.18 -8.03
CA GLN A 661 -28.03 33.24 -7.11
C GLN A 661 -26.74 33.02 -7.92
N PRO A 662 -25.71 33.86 -7.73
CA PRO A 662 -24.54 33.85 -8.59
C PRO A 662 -23.74 32.57 -8.37
N ALA A 663 -23.43 31.82 -9.45
CA ALA A 663 -22.49 30.70 -9.55
C ALA A 663 -21.91 30.25 -8.19
N ALA A 664 -22.74 29.59 -7.37
CA ALA A 664 -22.41 29.30 -5.99
C ALA A 664 -21.34 28.21 -5.97
N GLY A 665 -20.15 28.57 -5.46
CA GLY A 665 -19.05 27.64 -5.28
C GLY A 665 -19.47 26.39 -4.50
N VAL A 666 -18.62 25.37 -4.54
CA VAL A 666 -18.79 24.09 -3.83
C VAL A 666 -18.70 24.32 -2.30
N ILE A 667 -19.75 24.91 -1.71
CA ILE A 667 -19.78 25.41 -0.32
C ILE A 667 -20.96 24.89 0.51
N TRP A 668 -21.90 24.16 -0.10
CA TRP A 668 -23.13 23.74 0.59
C TRP A 668 -22.97 22.34 1.19
N LEU A 669 -23.37 22.18 2.45
CA LEU A 669 -23.38 20.93 3.21
C LEU A 669 -24.81 20.51 3.56
N CYS A 670 -25.04 19.21 3.70
CA CYS A 670 -26.34 18.62 4.00
C CYS A 670 -26.53 18.47 5.52
N VAL A 671 -27.62 19.03 6.06
CA VAL A 671 -27.96 18.91 7.49
C VAL A 671 -28.35 17.47 7.85
N HIS A 672 -28.98 16.76 6.92
CA HIS A 672 -29.44 15.38 7.12
C HIS A 672 -28.31 14.36 7.17
N CYS A 673 -27.15 14.67 6.57
CA CYS A 673 -25.96 13.83 6.59
C CYS A 673 -24.92 14.23 7.65
N MET A 674 -25.10 15.36 8.34
CA MET A 674 -24.15 15.90 9.32
C MET A 674 -23.73 14.88 10.38
N ASP A 675 -22.41 14.71 10.59
CA ASP A 675 -21.80 13.78 11.56
C ASP A 675 -22.12 12.30 11.35
N LEU A 676 -22.81 11.93 10.26
CA LEU A 676 -23.12 10.54 9.91
C LEU A 676 -22.05 9.94 8.98
N PRO A 677 -21.92 8.61 8.90
CA PRO A 677 -21.02 7.98 7.94
C PRO A 677 -21.30 8.41 6.49
N GLN A 678 -22.56 8.72 6.14
CA GLN A 678 -22.97 9.14 4.80
C GLN A 678 -22.62 10.61 4.47
N GLU A 679 -22.01 11.34 5.41
CA GLU A 679 -21.57 12.72 5.19
C GLU A 679 -20.68 12.85 3.95
N ARG A 680 -21.00 13.84 3.10
CA ARG A 680 -20.27 14.13 1.86
C ARG A 680 -19.52 15.46 1.97
N GLU A 681 -18.58 15.68 1.06
CA GLU A 681 -17.99 17.00 0.86
C GLU A 681 -19.03 18.00 0.37
N CYS A 682 -18.67 19.29 0.40
CA CYS A 682 -19.54 20.36 -0.06
C CYS A 682 -19.99 20.12 -1.51
N HIS A 683 -21.16 20.63 -1.86
CA HIS A 683 -21.71 20.58 -3.21
C HIS A 683 -22.05 21.99 -3.72
N GLU A 684 -22.16 22.11 -5.04
CA GLU A 684 -22.90 23.22 -5.67
C GLU A 684 -24.38 23.17 -5.25
N LEU A 685 -25.04 24.31 -5.20
CA LEU A 685 -26.43 24.40 -4.71
C LEU A 685 -27.38 23.45 -5.46
N GLY A 686 -27.29 23.38 -6.79
CA GLY A 686 -28.13 22.48 -7.59
C GLY A 686 -27.90 20.99 -7.29
N LYS A 687 -26.63 20.59 -7.12
CA LYS A 687 -26.27 19.21 -6.74
C LYS A 687 -26.73 18.90 -5.30
N MET A 688 -26.67 19.88 -4.40
CA MET A 688 -27.18 19.72 -3.03
C MET A 688 -28.70 19.52 -3.01
N LYS A 689 -29.48 20.33 -3.73
CA LYS A 689 -30.93 20.16 -3.84
C LYS A 689 -31.30 18.79 -4.43
N ASN A 690 -30.58 18.35 -5.47
CA ASN A 690 -30.77 17.00 -6.02
C ASN A 690 -30.44 15.89 -5.00
N HIS A 691 -29.36 16.04 -4.23
CA HIS A 691 -29.02 15.11 -3.15
C HIS A 691 -30.13 15.03 -2.08
N LEU A 692 -30.68 16.17 -1.66
CA LEU A 692 -31.77 16.23 -0.69
C LEU A 692 -33.05 15.55 -1.21
N SER A 693 -33.41 15.78 -2.47
CA SER A 693 -34.57 15.13 -3.09
C SER A 693 -34.37 13.61 -3.24
N THR A 694 -33.21 13.17 -3.77
CA THR A 694 -32.97 11.76 -4.09
C THR A 694 -32.65 10.88 -2.89
N ILE A 695 -31.88 11.41 -1.92
CA ILE A 695 -31.41 10.63 -0.76
C ILE A 695 -32.34 10.82 0.45
N HIS A 696 -32.87 12.03 0.65
CA HIS A 696 -33.68 12.38 1.82
C HIS A 696 -35.17 12.60 1.52
N GLY A 697 -35.58 12.61 0.25
CA GLY A 697 -36.99 12.82 -0.12
C GLY A 697 -37.48 14.25 0.14
N VAL A 698 -36.59 15.24 0.23
CA VAL A 698 -36.94 16.64 0.49
C VAL A 698 -37.09 17.37 -0.85
N GLU A 699 -38.32 17.69 -1.24
CA GLU A 699 -38.63 18.37 -2.51
C GLU A 699 -38.38 19.87 -2.46
N ASP A 700 -38.74 20.52 -1.35
CA ASP A 700 -38.58 21.96 -1.10
C ASP A 700 -37.57 22.22 0.03
N PRO A 701 -36.26 22.14 -0.24
CA PRO A 701 -35.24 22.27 0.80
C PRO A 701 -35.05 23.71 1.26
N VAL A 702 -34.89 23.92 2.58
CA VAL A 702 -34.73 25.23 3.22
C VAL A 702 -33.30 25.43 3.74
N GLU A 703 -32.72 26.61 3.47
CA GLU A 703 -31.39 27.01 3.99
C GLU A 703 -31.41 27.09 5.52
N ASP A 704 -30.33 26.60 6.15
CA ASP A 704 -30.14 26.46 7.59
C ASP A 704 -31.12 25.50 8.29
N GLN A 705 -31.90 24.72 7.53
CA GLN A 705 -32.73 23.62 8.03
C GLN A 705 -32.37 22.28 7.36
N ASP A 706 -32.28 22.25 6.02
CA ASP A 706 -31.96 21.05 5.24
C ASP A 706 -30.53 21.07 4.69
N TYR A 707 -30.03 22.25 4.36
CA TYR A 707 -28.65 22.49 3.92
C TYR A 707 -28.12 23.80 4.47
N TYR A 708 -26.80 23.91 4.64
CA TYR A 708 -26.14 25.07 5.23
C TYR A 708 -24.81 25.36 4.55
N LYS A 709 -24.29 26.59 4.72
CA LYS A 709 -22.98 26.97 4.19
C LYS A 709 -21.87 26.44 5.08
N ASP A 710 -20.83 25.89 4.45
CA ASP A 710 -19.59 25.51 5.13
C ASP A 710 -18.98 26.70 5.89
N TYR A 711 -18.54 26.47 7.13
CA TYR A 711 -17.96 27.52 7.95
C TYR A 711 -16.71 28.12 7.30
N GLU A 712 -15.93 27.35 6.55
CA GLU A 712 -14.72 27.83 5.86
C GLU A 712 -15.03 28.77 4.67
N ALA A 713 -16.22 28.71 4.09
CA ALA A 713 -16.59 29.53 2.94
C ALA A 713 -16.49 31.04 3.27
N PRO A 714 -16.00 31.88 2.34
CA PRO A 714 -15.75 31.60 0.91
C PRO A 714 -14.34 31.07 0.57
N GLN A 715 -13.47 30.79 1.56
CA GLN A 715 -12.06 30.43 1.33
C GLN A 715 -11.81 28.91 1.35
N GLY A 716 -10.70 28.47 0.73
CA GLY A 716 -10.09 27.15 0.95
C GLY A 716 -10.66 25.93 0.21
N ARG A 717 -11.78 26.05 -0.51
CA ARG A 717 -12.23 25.01 -1.47
C ARG A 717 -11.84 25.43 -2.87
N ARG A 718 -11.16 24.53 -3.62
CA ARG A 718 -10.55 24.76 -4.96
C ARG A 718 -11.45 25.67 -5.81
N PRO A 719 -11.20 26.99 -5.82
CA PRO A 719 -11.80 27.82 -6.83
C PRO A 719 -11.05 27.40 -8.08
N ASP A 720 -11.75 26.93 -9.10
CA ASP A 720 -11.20 27.03 -10.45
C ASP A 720 -10.78 28.48 -10.58
N PHE A 721 -9.47 28.72 -10.60
CA PHE A 721 -8.96 30.09 -10.63
C PHE A 721 -9.29 30.63 -12.00
N LYS A 722 -10.40 31.35 -12.05
CA LYS A 722 -10.70 32.24 -13.15
C LYS A 722 -9.99 33.55 -12.86
N LEU A 723 -9.35 34.12 -13.88
CA LEU A 723 -9.06 35.56 -13.85
C LEU A 723 -10.37 36.28 -13.54
N SER A 724 -10.33 37.45 -12.91
CA SER A 724 -11.57 38.18 -12.68
C SER A 724 -12.34 38.34 -13.99
N ASP A 725 -13.57 37.85 -13.99
CA ASP A 725 -14.51 37.94 -15.10
C ASP A 725 -15.16 39.35 -15.15
N SER A 726 -14.93 40.20 -14.12
CA SER A 726 -15.35 41.61 -14.10
C SER A 726 -14.19 42.51 -14.55
N VAL A 727 -14.44 43.22 -15.65
CA VAL A 727 -13.52 44.21 -16.22
C VAL A 727 -14.22 45.57 -16.22
N VAL A 728 -13.47 46.61 -15.87
CA VAL A 728 -13.94 48.00 -15.92
C VAL A 728 -13.01 48.80 -16.83
N THR A 729 -13.57 49.79 -17.51
CA THR A 729 -12.82 50.69 -18.38
C THR A 729 -12.28 51.86 -17.57
N LEU A 730 -10.96 52.04 -17.55
CA LEU A 730 -10.31 53.17 -16.89
C LEU A 730 -9.74 54.16 -17.92
N GLN A 731 -10.01 55.45 -17.69
CA GLN A 731 -9.37 56.57 -18.39
C GLN A 731 -8.10 56.97 -17.63
N MET A 732 -6.92 56.70 -18.19
CA MET A 732 -5.61 56.95 -17.58
C MET A 732 -4.56 57.26 -18.66
N GLU A 733 -3.59 58.13 -18.35
CA GLU A 733 -2.50 58.45 -19.28
C GLU A 733 -1.75 57.18 -19.71
N ARG A 734 -1.69 56.95 -21.03
CA ARG A 734 -1.03 55.78 -21.62
C ARG A 734 0.49 55.92 -21.46
N PRO A 735 1.17 54.91 -20.88
CA PRO A 735 2.61 54.94 -20.74
C PRO A 735 3.32 55.07 -22.11
N PRO A 736 4.43 55.82 -22.19
CA PRO A 736 5.10 56.13 -23.46
C PRO A 736 5.71 54.90 -24.16
N HIS A 737 5.86 53.77 -23.47
CA HIS A 737 6.37 52.51 -24.03
C HIS A 737 5.28 51.62 -24.66
N VAL A 738 3.99 51.99 -24.56
CA VAL A 738 2.88 51.24 -25.13
C VAL A 738 2.46 51.88 -26.47
N PRO A 739 2.38 51.13 -27.59
CA PRO A 739 2.03 51.67 -28.89
C PRO A 739 0.69 52.43 -28.91
N LEU A 740 0.61 53.46 -29.75
CA LEU A 740 -0.61 54.24 -29.95
C LEU A 740 -1.67 53.43 -30.72
N PRO A 741 -2.97 53.70 -30.49
CA PRO A 741 -4.07 53.07 -31.25
C PRO A 741 -3.86 53.32 -32.76
N GLY A 742 -3.94 52.27 -33.59
CA GLY A 742 -3.87 52.39 -35.06
C GLY A 742 -2.48 52.28 -35.69
N HIS A 743 -1.38 52.16 -34.93
CA HIS A 743 -0.07 51.82 -35.50
C HIS A 743 0.06 50.29 -35.63
N GLY A 744 -0.38 49.75 -36.76
CA GLY A 744 -0.09 48.37 -37.14
C GLY A 744 1.40 48.19 -37.48
N PHE A 745 2.04 47.19 -36.89
CA PHE A 745 3.36 46.72 -37.37
C PHE A 745 3.14 45.95 -38.68
N PHE A 746 3.40 46.60 -39.80
CA PHE A 746 3.98 45.94 -40.96
C PHE A 746 5.48 46.25 -40.98
N ASN A 747 6.27 45.22 -41.28
CA ASN A 747 7.69 45.19 -41.61
C ASN A 747 8.68 45.17 -40.42
N PHE A 748 9.12 43.97 -40.08
CA PHE A 748 10.55 43.69 -40.17
C PHE A 748 10.75 42.81 -41.40
N GLU A 749 11.59 43.31 -42.30
CA GLU A 749 12.19 42.62 -43.44
C GLU A 749 13.11 41.53 -42.88
N ASP A 750 12.85 40.27 -43.21
CA ASP A 750 13.85 39.20 -43.11
C ASP A 750 14.50 39.09 -44.49
N ASP A 751 15.71 39.64 -44.58
CA ASP A 751 16.65 39.42 -45.68
C ASP A 751 17.11 37.96 -45.69
N GLU A 752 17.33 37.48 -46.91
CA GLU A 752 17.84 36.19 -47.31
C GLU A 752 19.29 35.94 -46.81
N ASP A 753 19.62 34.65 -46.74
CA ASP A 753 20.96 34.03 -46.75
C ASP A 753 21.77 33.92 -45.44
N ASP A 754 21.72 32.73 -44.83
CA ASP A 754 22.94 31.92 -44.65
C ASP A 754 22.59 30.41 -44.59
N GLU A 755 23.35 29.64 -45.37
CA GLU A 755 23.23 28.23 -45.71
C GLU A 755 23.57 27.25 -44.57
N ASP A 756 23.08 26.01 -44.73
CA ASP A 756 23.63 24.71 -44.30
C ASP A 756 23.70 24.32 -42.80
N ASP A 757 22.90 23.31 -42.39
CA ASP A 757 23.40 22.03 -41.83
C ASP A 757 22.25 21.00 -41.60
N TYR A 758 22.25 19.94 -42.42
CA TYR A 758 21.72 18.56 -42.25
C TYR A 758 20.40 18.25 -41.51
N GLY A 759 19.56 17.44 -42.17
CA GLY A 759 18.87 16.33 -41.49
C GLY A 759 17.52 15.90 -42.03
N ASP A 760 17.49 15.42 -43.26
CA ASP A 760 16.42 14.62 -43.86
C ASP A 760 16.08 13.38 -42.99
N TYR A 761 14.81 13.16 -42.64
CA TYR A 761 14.15 11.84 -42.62
C TYR A 761 12.63 12.00 -42.59
N ASP A 762 12.02 11.45 -43.63
CA ASP A 762 10.60 11.27 -43.90
C ASP A 762 9.77 10.72 -42.72
N ASP A 763 8.61 11.34 -42.47
CA ASP A 763 7.46 10.70 -41.83
C ASP A 763 6.28 10.79 -42.81
N GLU A 764 6.06 9.71 -43.57
CA GLU A 764 4.75 9.42 -44.17
C GLU A 764 3.99 8.38 -43.32
N ASP A 765 2.69 8.64 -43.25
CA ASP A 765 1.64 7.94 -42.54
C ASP A 765 1.65 6.41 -42.67
N ASP A 766 1.23 5.72 -41.60
CA ASP A 766 0.07 4.81 -41.77
C ASP A 766 -0.59 4.38 -40.44
N PHE A 767 -1.90 4.56 -40.45
CA PHE A 767 -2.92 4.03 -39.54
C PHE A 767 -2.89 2.49 -39.48
N TYR A 768 -3.14 1.87 -38.31
CA TYR A 768 -4.11 0.77 -38.17
C TYR A 768 -4.47 0.46 -36.70
N LEU A 769 -5.78 0.50 -36.43
CA LEU A 769 -6.47 0.00 -35.24
C LEU A 769 -6.35 -1.52 -35.12
N GLY A 770 -6.26 -2.07 -33.88
CA GLY A 770 -6.57 -3.48 -33.66
C GLY A 770 -6.17 -4.10 -32.31
N ASN A 771 -7.20 -4.36 -31.50
CA ASN A 771 -7.33 -5.44 -30.49
C ASN A 771 -6.79 -5.24 -29.06
N SER A 772 -7.72 -4.85 -28.18
CA SER A 772 -8.30 -5.65 -27.09
C SER A 772 -7.62 -6.96 -26.71
N PHE A 773 -7.29 -7.14 -25.42
CA PHE A 773 -7.71 -8.26 -24.55
C PHE A 773 -6.91 -8.23 -23.21
N PHE A 774 -7.57 -7.87 -22.11
CA PHE A 774 -7.18 -8.33 -20.77
C PHE A 774 -8.44 -8.77 -20.01
N PRO A 775 -8.54 -10.05 -19.62
CA PRO A 775 -9.72 -10.57 -18.93
C PRO A 775 -9.64 -10.27 -17.43
N ILE A 776 -10.78 -9.82 -16.91
CA ILE A 776 -11.09 -9.71 -15.49
C ILE A 776 -11.41 -11.11 -14.96
N PHE A 777 -10.78 -11.50 -13.85
CA PHE A 777 -11.34 -12.41 -12.85
C PHE A 777 -11.09 -11.82 -11.46
#